data_AF-U2S4M1-F1
#
_entry.id   AF-U2S4M1-F1
#
_cell.length_a   1.000
_cell.length_b   1.000
_cell.length_c   1.000
_cell.angle_alpha   90.00
_cell.angle_beta   90.00
_cell.angle_gamma   90.00
#
_symmetry.space_group_name_H-M   'P 1'
#
loop_
_entity.id
_entity.type
_entity.pdbx_description
1 polymer ?
#
loop_
_entity_poly.entity_id
_entity_poly.type
_entity_poly.pdbx_seq_one_letter_code
_entity_poly.pdbx_strand_id
1 'polypeptide(L)'
;MSGRTTLRHGWAASLAALAALTMMAAPLASADPTAGPADQDPSPSSAPNGPAGTAEDVSGRAGEAPAGGSEPLENIETAQAVVTATNSAGQVTSTTVENPSDEITVSGRAGEAPGGSAESSAAAVPSASAPADQAPSSAPSSDATAGRAPAPSSETPSAPATGAPTAADGTTVLEDIRTDEAGSFSMVGVTWTALSGEDLGVHVRTLTASGWSEWYDVTPDEEESEQRATGVIYVEDSTAVEVQATSRPGGTAEGMRAVLIDSPARGSDPTTATTAAAVNGPATAARPLAANGSVPQPTMITRSRWGAIAQDGCEANSDTIRAVAVHHTAGSNDYSAGQSASIVRGIQYYHEVTLGWCDIGYNFLVDKYGQVFEGKGGGATFPVHGAHATTWNWETVGISLMMNSNTAQPSGPMLTSLEDVIAWKIANNYLNPLGTVTLGGRTINVIFRHGDVMSTECPGTNVTNRMAEIRNAVAARVNGKTYSTIYDTWRAAGGESGTYGVVHEMEHPVRGGRQTNFAHGSILASPDGAVHTVRGGIGNEYVSLGYEHGYLGLPTSDEVCGLRNGGCYQDFQNGQVHWSPGSGAHATRGAIRDEWRATGWENGPLGYPTTDEVCGLRNGGCYQNFENGSINWTSTTGAHALHGAIRDEWGRTGWENGPLGYPTTDEICGLRNGGCYQNFENGSINWTSTTGAHALHGAIRDEWGRTGWENGPLGYPTTDEICGLRNGGCYQNFQNGQIHWSPGSGAHATRGAIRDEWRATGWENGPLGYPTTNEICGLRNGGCYQTYQDGSIHWTSAAGAHATHGAIGERWASQNWEQGPLGYPTSDEIATGTGSYQMFEGGAIIWTANGSRTETITMNSSGLTPTQQDYLRQALPAAVAESQQYGVPVSVALGQSILESGWGGSTLSSRYNNYFGIKCSTSSPYQSGCINMGSGEYLHSSYQIISSSFRIYGSRTDSFLDHGYFLTHNSRYGGAFAHTDDPDRFIREVARAGYATDPNYAQKVINLMNAYNLYQYDI
;
A
#
# COMPACT_ATOMS: atom_id res chain seq x y z
N MET A 1 8.73 18.54 -25.96
CA MET A 1 9.34 18.19 -27.27
C MET A 1 10.69 17.54 -27.00
N SER A 2 10.89 16.34 -27.57
CA SER A 2 12.12 15.63 -27.95
C SER A 2 13.47 16.06 -27.35
N GLY A 3 14.36 15.20 -26.85
CA GLY A 3 14.53 13.75 -27.02
C GLY A 3 15.97 13.40 -27.43
N ARG A 4 16.43 12.21 -26.99
CA ARG A 4 17.70 11.49 -27.28
C ARG A 4 18.92 11.96 -26.45
N THR A 5 19.77 11.10 -25.85
CA THR A 5 20.13 9.69 -26.12
C THR A 5 20.88 9.16 -24.87
N THR A 6 20.40 8.18 -24.10
CA THR A 6 20.78 6.74 -24.11
C THR A 6 22.26 6.40 -24.42
N LEU A 7 23.02 5.86 -23.45
CA LEU A 7 23.30 4.41 -23.25
C LEU A 7 24.57 4.12 -22.42
N ARG A 8 24.53 2.93 -21.77
CA ARG A 8 25.56 2.12 -21.07
C ARG A 8 25.57 2.32 -19.55
N HIS A 9 25.34 1.33 -18.69
CA HIS A 9 25.61 -0.11 -18.76
C HIS A 9 24.50 -0.94 -18.11
N GLY A 10 24.31 -2.15 -18.63
CA GLY A 10 23.51 -3.20 -18.03
C GLY A 10 24.36 -4.35 -17.51
N TRP A 11 23.97 -4.86 -16.34
CA TRP A 11 23.94 -6.25 -15.87
C TRP A 11 25.26 -7.06 -15.79
N ALA A 12 25.59 -7.52 -14.57
CA ALA A 12 25.62 -8.95 -14.23
C ALA A 12 25.89 -9.18 -12.73
N ALA A 13 24.97 -9.87 -12.07
CA ALA A 13 25.16 -10.52 -10.77
C ALA A 13 25.16 -12.05 -10.95
N SER A 14 25.93 -12.72 -10.08
CA SER A 14 25.97 -14.17 -9.77
C SER A 14 27.05 -15.03 -10.45
N LEU A 15 28.02 -15.52 -9.66
CA LEU A 15 28.22 -16.96 -9.40
C LEU A 15 29.32 -17.22 -8.35
N ALA A 16 29.15 -18.31 -7.61
CA ALA A 16 29.80 -18.65 -6.35
C ALA A 16 30.97 -19.65 -6.46
N ALA A 17 31.75 -19.69 -5.37
CA ALA A 17 32.47 -20.82 -4.73
C ALA A 17 33.83 -21.30 -5.30
N LEU A 18 34.91 -21.20 -4.50
CA LEU A 18 35.50 -22.28 -3.67
C LEU A 18 36.90 -21.89 -3.14
N ALA A 19 37.14 -21.97 -1.82
CA ALA A 19 38.39 -22.42 -1.21
C ALA A 19 38.16 -22.68 0.29
N ALA A 20 38.44 -23.91 0.72
CA ALA A 20 38.34 -24.41 2.09
C ALA A 20 39.72 -24.82 2.61
N LEU A 21 39.97 -24.64 3.92
CA LEU A 21 40.85 -25.39 4.87
C LEU A 21 41.08 -24.48 6.11
N THR A 22 41.03 -24.84 7.39
CA THR A 22 40.80 -26.10 8.15
C THR A 22 40.78 -25.81 9.66
N MET A 23 40.30 -26.78 10.45
CA MET A 23 40.43 -27.00 11.92
C MET A 23 39.34 -26.39 12.81
N MET A 24 38.73 -27.07 13.79
CA MET A 24 38.68 -28.45 14.27
C MET A 24 37.44 -28.56 15.19
N ALA A 25 36.75 -29.71 15.21
CA ALA A 25 35.66 -30.01 16.13
C ALA A 25 36.10 -31.07 17.16
N ALA A 26 35.65 -30.96 18.42
CA ALA A 26 35.30 -32.10 19.28
C ALA A 26 34.43 -31.67 20.48
N PRO A 27 33.43 -32.48 20.90
CA PRO A 27 32.46 -32.20 21.96
C PRO A 27 32.76 -32.96 23.28
N LEU A 28 32.15 -32.57 24.40
CA LEU A 28 32.11 -33.39 25.62
C LEU A 28 30.76 -33.32 26.34
N ALA A 29 30.30 -34.49 26.78
CA ALA A 29 29.06 -34.77 27.51
C ALA A 29 29.36 -35.19 28.96
N SER A 30 28.38 -34.93 29.83
CA SER A 30 27.96 -35.60 31.08
C SER A 30 28.98 -36.00 32.18
N ALA A 31 28.68 -35.61 33.42
CA ALA A 31 28.65 -36.51 34.59
C ALA A 31 28.05 -35.84 35.85
N ASP A 32 27.16 -36.57 36.53
CA ASP A 32 26.77 -36.49 37.95
C ASP A 32 27.47 -37.68 38.68
N PRO A 33 27.81 -37.67 39.98
CA PRO A 33 26.88 -38.21 41.00
C PRO A 33 27.00 -37.69 42.49
N THR A 34 25.84 -37.52 43.14
CA THR A 34 25.36 -37.99 44.48
C THR A 34 26.13 -37.82 45.81
N ALA A 35 25.42 -37.35 46.87
CA ALA A 35 25.20 -38.05 48.18
C ALA A 35 24.27 -37.26 49.17
N GLY A 36 23.30 -37.94 49.81
CA GLY A 36 22.43 -37.46 50.92
C GLY A 36 23.08 -37.58 52.33
N PRO A 37 22.36 -37.41 53.49
CA PRO A 37 21.07 -38.08 53.82
C PRO A 37 20.02 -37.36 54.73
N ALA A 38 18.77 -37.89 54.67
CA ALA A 38 17.75 -38.25 55.68
C ALA A 38 17.13 -37.31 56.77
N ASP A 39 15.77 -37.27 56.72
CA ASP A 39 14.70 -37.40 57.74
C ASP A 39 14.52 -36.47 58.96
N GLN A 40 13.29 -35.92 59.12
CA GLN A 40 12.27 -36.25 60.16
C GLN A 40 11.10 -35.22 60.15
N ASP A 41 9.86 -35.73 60.13
CA ASP A 41 8.58 -35.03 60.41
C ASP A 41 8.32 -35.08 61.95
N PRO A 42 7.50 -34.20 62.60
CA PRO A 42 6.03 -34.31 62.50
C PRO A 42 5.20 -32.99 62.65
N SER A 43 3.93 -33.06 62.24
CA SER A 43 2.78 -32.13 62.48
C SER A 43 2.42 -31.95 64.00
N PRO A 44 1.41 -31.14 64.47
CA PRO A 44 0.24 -30.52 63.79
C PRO A 44 -0.30 -29.15 64.32
N SER A 45 -1.45 -28.72 63.73
CA SER A 45 -2.57 -27.92 64.31
C SER A 45 -2.72 -26.42 63.96
N SER A 46 -3.82 -26.07 63.26
CA SER A 46 -5.01 -25.39 63.83
C SER A 46 -5.87 -24.71 62.75
N ALA A 47 -7.16 -25.02 62.74
CA ALA A 47 -8.25 -24.23 62.13
C ALA A 47 -8.91 -23.37 63.23
N PRO A 48 -9.82 -22.38 62.97
CA PRO A 48 -11.18 -22.72 62.51
C PRO A 48 -11.98 -21.64 61.72
N ASN A 49 -13.17 -22.06 61.28
CA ASN A 49 -14.44 -21.34 61.02
C ASN A 49 -14.88 -21.00 59.58
N GLY A 50 -15.89 -21.77 59.11
CA GLY A 50 -16.90 -21.38 58.10
C GLY A 50 -18.11 -20.65 58.74
N PRO A 51 -19.15 -20.29 57.96
CA PRO A 51 -20.29 -21.20 57.66
C PRO A 51 -20.74 -21.13 56.17
N ALA A 52 -21.15 -22.21 55.47
CA ALA A 52 -22.32 -23.11 55.58
C ALA A 52 -23.60 -22.62 54.86
N GLY A 53 -24.12 -23.47 53.95
CA GLY A 53 -25.41 -23.36 53.23
C GLY A 53 -25.49 -24.32 52.01
N THR A 54 -25.56 -25.64 52.24
CA THR A 54 -26.71 -26.57 51.97
C THR A 54 -26.98 -26.89 50.49
N ALA A 55 -26.63 -28.09 49.99
CA ALA A 55 -27.41 -29.37 49.97
C ALA A 55 -28.40 -29.41 48.77
N GLU A 56 -28.57 -30.47 47.96
CA GLU A 56 -28.56 -31.93 48.18
C GLU A 56 -28.14 -32.70 46.91
N ASP A 57 -28.05 -34.01 47.09
CA ASP A 57 -27.33 -35.07 46.37
C ASP A 57 -28.33 -36.05 45.69
N VAL A 58 -27.77 -37.03 44.97
CA VAL A 58 -28.21 -38.45 44.84
C VAL A 58 -28.67 -39.00 43.48
N SER A 59 -27.84 -39.95 42.99
CA SER A 59 -28.11 -41.17 42.20
C SER A 59 -28.45 -41.03 40.70
N GLY A 60 -28.05 -41.93 39.80
CA GLY A 60 -27.30 -43.18 39.92
C GLY A 60 -27.48 -44.05 38.66
N ARG A 61 -26.44 -44.86 38.38
CA ARG A 61 -26.48 -46.18 37.73
C ARG A 61 -26.47 -46.31 36.18
N ALA A 62 -25.76 -47.37 35.80
CA ALA A 62 -25.27 -47.82 34.51
C ALA A 62 -26.22 -48.73 33.70
N GLY A 63 -25.79 -49.01 32.44
CA GLY A 63 -26.27 -50.08 31.53
C GLY A 63 -27.20 -49.53 30.43
N GLU A 64 -27.15 -49.86 29.14
CA GLU A 64 -26.52 -50.92 28.34
C GLU A 64 -26.50 -50.44 26.86
N ALA A 65 -25.64 -51.05 26.03
CA ALA A 65 -25.58 -50.85 24.58
C ALA A 65 -26.80 -51.43 23.84
N PRO A 66 -26.97 -51.09 22.55
CA PRO A 66 -26.75 -52.15 21.56
C PRO A 66 -25.88 -51.70 20.36
N ALA A 67 -25.20 -52.70 19.80
CA ALA A 67 -24.36 -52.64 18.61
C ALA A 67 -25.17 -52.74 17.30
N GLY A 68 -24.60 -52.25 16.21
CA GLY A 68 -24.98 -52.71 14.86
C GLY A 68 -24.65 -51.77 13.70
N GLY A 69 -23.45 -51.93 13.13
CA GLY A 69 -23.18 -51.91 11.68
C GLY A 69 -23.25 -50.59 10.90
N SER A 70 -22.09 -50.00 10.64
CA SER A 70 -21.85 -49.14 9.47
C SER A 70 -20.81 -49.81 8.55
N GLU A 71 -21.22 -50.19 7.35
CA GLU A 71 -20.31 -50.45 6.23
C GLU A 71 -19.96 -49.12 5.53
N PRO A 72 -18.76 -48.97 4.94
CA PRO A 72 -18.33 -47.74 4.29
C PRO A 72 -18.87 -47.63 2.85
N LEU A 73 -19.29 -46.42 2.51
CA LEU A 73 -19.75 -46.00 1.19
C LEU A 73 -18.62 -46.01 0.15
N GLU A 74 -18.96 -46.49 -1.04
CA GLU A 74 -18.13 -46.51 -2.25
C GLU A 74 -17.82 -45.10 -2.77
N ASN A 75 -16.60 -44.94 -3.28
CA ASN A 75 -16.10 -43.74 -3.96
C ASN A 75 -16.77 -43.57 -5.33
N ILE A 76 -17.25 -42.37 -5.64
CA ILE A 76 -17.54 -41.93 -7.02
C ILE A 76 -16.47 -40.91 -7.42
N GLU A 77 -15.84 -41.19 -8.57
CA GLU A 77 -14.75 -40.47 -9.23
C GLU A 77 -15.07 -39.00 -9.55
N THR A 78 -14.12 -38.11 -9.26
CA THR A 78 -14.01 -36.78 -9.88
C THR A 78 -13.06 -36.88 -11.07
N ALA A 79 -13.52 -36.51 -12.27
CA ALA A 79 -12.71 -36.50 -13.48
C ALA A 79 -11.66 -35.36 -13.43
N GLN A 80 -10.38 -35.71 -13.56
CA GLN A 80 -9.27 -34.78 -13.71
C GLN A 80 -8.94 -34.57 -15.19
N ALA A 81 -8.80 -33.32 -15.65
CA ALA A 81 -8.33 -33.01 -17.00
C ALA A 81 -6.79 -32.83 -17.02
N VAL A 82 -6.13 -33.48 -17.97
CA VAL A 82 -4.67 -33.37 -18.21
C VAL A 82 -4.44 -32.50 -19.44
N VAL A 83 -3.71 -31.39 -19.30
CA VAL A 83 -3.26 -30.58 -20.44
C VAL A 83 -1.83 -30.96 -20.80
N THR A 84 -1.60 -31.28 -22.08
CA THR A 84 -0.28 -31.58 -22.64
C THR A 84 0.15 -30.44 -23.54
N ALA A 85 1.34 -29.89 -23.34
CA ALA A 85 1.95 -28.92 -24.24
C ALA A 85 3.27 -29.46 -24.78
N THR A 86 3.51 -29.24 -26.08
CA THR A 86 4.74 -29.60 -26.79
C THR A 86 5.43 -28.31 -27.24
N ASN A 87 6.69 -28.12 -26.87
CA ASN A 87 7.43 -26.94 -27.32
C ASN A 87 7.95 -27.11 -28.76
N SER A 88 8.51 -26.03 -29.32
CA SER A 88 9.02 -25.96 -30.70
C SER A 88 10.20 -26.91 -30.99
N ALA A 89 10.70 -27.63 -29.98
CA ALA A 89 11.74 -28.65 -30.10
C ALA A 89 11.20 -30.10 -29.91
N GLY A 90 9.88 -30.29 -29.81
CA GLY A 90 9.25 -31.61 -29.77
C GLY A 90 9.26 -32.31 -28.40
N GLN A 91 9.56 -31.58 -27.32
CA GLN A 91 9.57 -32.15 -25.97
C GLN A 91 8.23 -31.91 -25.26
N VAL A 92 7.65 -32.99 -24.71
CA VAL A 92 6.34 -32.99 -24.05
C VAL A 92 6.49 -32.93 -22.54
N THR A 93 5.77 -32.01 -21.89
CA THR A 93 5.62 -31.94 -20.43
C THR A 93 4.13 -31.90 -20.05
N SER A 94 3.76 -32.71 -19.06
CA SER A 94 2.41 -32.75 -18.47
C SER A 94 2.45 -32.18 -17.07
N THR A 95 1.50 -31.30 -16.74
CA THR A 95 1.32 -30.74 -15.40
C THR A 95 -0.15 -30.74 -15.04
N THR A 96 -0.49 -31.11 -13.80
CA THR A 96 -1.84 -31.02 -13.23
C THR A 96 -2.02 -29.64 -12.59
N VAL A 97 -3.08 -28.90 -12.94
CA VAL A 97 -3.34 -27.55 -12.41
C VAL A 97 -4.73 -27.52 -11.77
N GLU A 98 -4.81 -27.09 -10.52
CA GLU A 98 -6.06 -26.67 -9.85
C GLU A 98 -6.28 -25.17 -10.13
N ASN A 99 -7.49 -24.83 -10.61
CA ASN A 99 -8.03 -23.47 -10.84
C ASN A 99 -7.22 -22.47 -11.70
N PRO A 100 -7.70 -22.11 -12.91
CA PRO A 100 -7.20 -20.95 -13.64
C PRO A 100 -8.26 -19.84 -13.75
N SER A 101 -7.94 -18.67 -13.23
CA SER A 101 -8.49 -17.41 -13.71
C SER A 101 -7.41 -16.36 -13.62
N ASP A 102 -6.74 -16.13 -14.76
CA ASP A 102 -6.20 -14.84 -15.18
C ASP A 102 -5.88 -14.93 -16.67
N GLU A 103 -6.65 -14.20 -17.48
CA GLU A 103 -6.32 -13.92 -18.88
C GLU A 103 -6.17 -12.40 -19.07
N ILE A 104 -5.07 -12.06 -19.72
CA ILE A 104 -4.63 -10.73 -20.16
C ILE A 104 -5.58 -10.18 -21.23
N THR A 105 -5.96 -8.90 -21.15
CA THR A 105 -6.39 -8.14 -22.34
C THR A 105 -5.80 -6.72 -22.39
N VAL A 106 -5.35 -6.37 -23.60
CA VAL A 106 -4.85 -5.06 -24.05
C VAL A 106 -5.85 -4.49 -25.07
N SER A 107 -6.32 -3.26 -24.88
CA SER A 107 -6.76 -2.31 -25.93
C SER A 107 -6.97 -0.92 -25.26
N GLY A 108 -6.90 0.26 -25.87
CA GLY A 108 -6.79 0.62 -27.28
C GLY A 108 -7.78 1.73 -27.70
N ARG A 109 -7.57 2.98 -27.22
CA ARG A 109 -7.86 4.29 -27.89
C ARG A 109 -9.29 4.93 -27.89
N ALA A 110 -9.25 6.27 -27.69
CA ALA A 110 -10.06 7.37 -28.27
C ALA A 110 -11.39 7.82 -27.63
N GLY A 111 -11.37 9.05 -27.09
CA GLY A 111 -12.19 10.22 -27.52
C GLY A 111 -13.66 10.31 -27.09
N GLU A 112 -13.99 11.30 -26.26
CA GLU A 112 -14.91 12.44 -26.56
C GLU A 112 -15.38 13.15 -25.28
N ALA A 113 -15.49 14.48 -25.37
CA ALA A 113 -16.16 15.37 -24.42
C ALA A 113 -17.66 15.47 -24.74
N PRO A 114 -18.51 15.89 -23.78
CA PRO A 114 -19.02 17.27 -23.74
C PRO A 114 -19.15 17.77 -22.26
N GLY A 115 -19.36 19.03 -21.88
CA GLY A 115 -19.83 20.25 -22.55
C GLY A 115 -21.00 20.87 -21.75
N GLY A 116 -20.76 21.98 -21.05
CA GLY A 116 -21.77 22.95 -20.51
C GLY A 116 -22.50 22.54 -19.21
N SER A 117 -22.90 23.42 -18.28
CA SER A 117 -23.01 24.88 -18.25
C SER A 117 -23.41 25.36 -16.83
N ALA A 118 -22.86 26.52 -16.40
CA ALA A 118 -23.42 27.69 -15.65
C ALA A 118 -24.57 27.51 -14.61
N GLU A 119 -24.66 28.21 -13.47
CA GLU A 119 -24.67 29.67 -13.26
C GLU A 119 -24.54 30.12 -11.77
N SER A 120 -23.97 31.33 -11.59
CA SER A 120 -24.23 32.40 -10.58
C SER A 120 -23.88 32.16 -9.09
N SER A 121 -23.44 33.13 -8.29
CA SER A 121 -23.62 34.59 -8.33
C SER A 121 -22.49 35.34 -7.59
N ALA A 122 -22.13 36.52 -8.10
CA ALA A 122 -21.14 37.44 -7.55
C ALA A 122 -21.71 38.42 -6.51
N ALA A 123 -20.86 38.88 -5.58
CA ALA A 123 -20.94 40.20 -4.95
C ALA A 123 -19.51 40.74 -4.74
N ALA A 124 -19.30 42.03 -5.03
CA ALA A 124 -18.00 42.62 -5.32
C ALA A 124 -17.74 43.96 -4.55
N VAL A 125 -16.47 44.11 -4.10
CA VAL A 125 -15.59 45.31 -3.88
C VAL A 125 -15.95 46.44 -2.87
N PRO A 126 -15.00 47.29 -2.36
CA PRO A 126 -13.69 47.78 -2.90
C PRO A 126 -12.44 47.53 -2.00
N SER A 127 -11.29 47.09 -2.55
CA SER A 127 -10.16 47.87 -3.13
C SER A 127 -9.40 48.81 -2.19
N ALA A 128 -8.18 48.40 -1.82
CA ALA A 128 -7.02 49.26 -1.59
C ALA A 128 -5.76 48.61 -2.19
N SER A 129 -5.00 49.43 -2.90
CA SER A 129 -4.08 49.11 -3.99
C SER A 129 -2.71 48.57 -3.56
N ALA A 130 -2.12 47.81 -4.48
CA ALA A 130 -0.82 47.12 -4.46
C ALA A 130 0.41 48.09 -4.57
N PRO A 131 1.67 47.58 -4.61
CA PRO A 131 2.14 46.83 -5.77
C PRO A 131 2.68 45.44 -5.44
N ALA A 132 2.16 44.47 -6.18
CA ALA A 132 2.81 43.20 -6.48
C ALA A 132 3.70 43.46 -7.70
N ASP A 133 5.00 43.16 -7.59
CA ASP A 133 5.84 43.01 -8.78
C ASP A 133 5.62 41.61 -9.33
N GLN A 134 4.92 41.56 -10.45
CA GLN A 134 4.92 40.40 -11.32
C GLN A 134 6.30 40.26 -11.94
N ALA A 135 6.98 39.16 -11.65
CA ALA A 135 8.14 38.73 -12.42
C ALA A 135 7.68 38.36 -13.84
N PRO A 136 8.16 39.02 -14.90
CA PRO A 136 7.98 38.53 -16.25
C PRO A 136 8.78 37.24 -16.41
N SER A 137 8.04 36.16 -16.67
CA SER A 137 8.51 34.94 -17.32
C SER A 137 9.03 35.30 -18.72
N SER A 138 10.31 35.66 -18.78
CA SER A 138 11.15 35.56 -19.97
C SER A 138 12.52 35.14 -19.48
N ALA A 139 12.83 33.86 -19.66
CA ALA A 139 14.17 33.33 -19.49
C ALA A 139 15.15 34.19 -20.32
N PRO A 140 16.16 34.83 -19.70
CA PRO A 140 17.33 35.23 -20.46
C PRO A 140 18.06 33.94 -20.84
N SER A 141 18.31 33.82 -22.13
CA SER A 141 19.26 32.87 -22.69
C SER A 141 20.51 32.77 -21.82
N SER A 142 20.92 31.54 -21.56
CA SER A 142 22.26 31.15 -21.16
C SER A 142 23.31 31.84 -22.04
N ASP A 143 23.87 32.94 -21.54
CA ASP A 143 25.12 33.51 -22.04
C ASP A 143 25.85 34.16 -20.85
N ALA A 144 26.14 33.33 -19.85
CA ALA A 144 27.19 33.62 -18.88
C ALA A 144 28.52 33.16 -19.50
N THR A 145 29.08 33.96 -20.41
CA THR A 145 30.50 33.89 -20.75
C THR A 145 31.30 34.43 -19.57
N ALA A 146 31.44 33.60 -18.53
CA ALA A 146 32.49 33.73 -17.54
C ALA A 146 33.72 32.97 -18.08
N GLY A 147 34.84 33.69 -18.25
CA GLY A 147 36.16 33.11 -18.48
C GLY A 147 36.35 32.39 -19.82
N ARG A 148 36.55 33.14 -20.90
CA ARG A 148 37.31 32.59 -22.03
C ARG A 148 38.73 32.35 -21.51
N ALA A 149 39.14 31.09 -21.35
CA ALA A 149 40.55 30.76 -21.22
C ALA A 149 41.31 31.36 -22.42
N PRO A 150 42.41 32.12 -22.21
CA PRO A 150 43.44 32.15 -23.23
C PRO A 150 43.87 30.68 -23.43
N ALA A 151 43.99 30.25 -24.69
CA ALA A 151 44.69 29.01 -24.96
C ALA A 151 46.06 29.06 -24.25
N PRO A 152 46.57 27.96 -23.67
CA PRO A 152 47.90 27.95 -23.11
C PRO A 152 48.85 28.46 -24.18
N SER A 153 49.51 29.58 -23.92
CA SER A 153 50.61 30.04 -24.77
C SER A 153 51.65 28.94 -24.74
N SER A 154 51.75 28.23 -25.85
CA SER A 154 52.81 27.27 -26.13
C SER A 154 54.08 28.06 -26.40
N GLU A 155 54.67 28.66 -25.37
CA GLU A 155 56.06 29.09 -25.44
C GLU A 155 56.93 28.09 -24.69
N THR A 156 58.04 27.77 -25.34
CA THR A 156 58.98 26.71 -24.99
C THR A 156 59.66 27.07 -23.68
N PRO A 157 59.89 26.14 -22.73
CA PRO A 157 60.66 26.45 -21.53
C PRO A 157 62.02 27.02 -21.93
N SER A 158 62.37 28.19 -21.40
CA SER A 158 63.74 28.69 -21.46
C SER A 158 64.63 27.66 -20.78
N ALA A 159 65.69 27.23 -21.48
CA ALA A 159 66.64 26.25 -20.97
C ALA A 159 67.15 26.65 -19.57
N PRO A 160 67.49 25.68 -18.68
CA PRO A 160 67.98 25.99 -17.35
C PRO A 160 69.15 26.95 -17.45
N ALA A 161 69.10 28.05 -16.70
CA ALA A 161 70.20 28.98 -16.59
C ALA A 161 71.40 28.25 -15.95
N THR A 162 72.23 27.64 -16.80
CA THR A 162 73.51 27.07 -16.39
C THR A 162 74.44 28.23 -16.02
N GLY A 163 74.44 28.59 -14.74
CA GLY A 163 75.29 29.64 -14.16
C GLY A 163 74.56 30.83 -13.50
N ALA A 164 73.30 30.69 -13.06
CA ALA A 164 72.63 31.75 -12.30
C ALA A 164 73.44 32.16 -11.06
N PRO A 165 73.60 33.47 -10.77
CA PRO A 165 74.33 33.94 -9.61
C PRO A 165 73.68 33.43 -8.32
N THR A 166 74.49 32.87 -7.41
CA THR A 166 74.05 32.55 -6.06
C THR A 166 73.62 33.84 -5.36
N ALA A 167 72.39 33.89 -4.86
CA ALA A 167 71.90 34.99 -4.04
C ALA A 167 72.72 35.10 -2.74
N ALA A 168 72.68 36.27 -2.09
CA ALA A 168 73.48 36.54 -0.90
C ALA A 168 73.17 35.60 0.29
N ASP A 169 72.04 34.91 0.26
CA ASP A 169 71.58 33.91 1.23
C ASP A 169 72.03 32.47 0.92
N GLY A 170 72.75 32.26 -0.20
CA GLY A 170 73.22 30.94 -0.62
C GLY A 170 72.27 30.15 -1.52
N THR A 171 71.12 30.71 -1.92
CA THR A 171 70.17 30.08 -2.86
C THR A 171 70.53 30.36 -4.32
N THR A 172 70.04 29.50 -5.23
CA THR A 172 70.17 29.61 -6.69
C THR A 172 68.80 29.53 -7.34
N VAL A 173 68.60 30.27 -8.43
CA VAL A 173 67.38 30.22 -9.25
C VAL A 173 67.32 28.88 -9.99
N LEU A 174 66.27 28.10 -9.72
CA LEU A 174 65.98 26.83 -10.36
C LEU A 174 65.27 27.00 -11.70
N GLU A 175 64.26 27.88 -11.74
CA GLU A 175 63.46 28.19 -12.92
C GLU A 175 62.95 29.63 -12.83
N ASP A 176 62.88 30.31 -13.98
CA ASP A 176 62.43 31.70 -14.11
C ASP A 176 61.51 31.79 -15.33
N ILE A 177 60.25 32.14 -15.08
CA ILE A 177 59.18 32.20 -16.09
C ILE A 177 58.69 33.63 -16.17
N ARG A 178 58.80 34.22 -17.35
CA ARG A 178 58.34 35.58 -17.61
C ARG A 178 57.36 35.63 -18.78
N THR A 179 56.25 36.33 -18.59
CA THR A 179 55.22 36.57 -19.61
C THR A 179 54.93 38.06 -19.67
N ASP A 180 55.42 38.76 -20.70
CA ASP A 180 55.36 40.23 -20.83
C ASP A 180 54.02 40.77 -21.37
N GLU A 181 53.16 39.93 -21.97
CA GLU A 181 51.83 40.32 -22.50
C GLU A 181 50.77 39.24 -22.21
N ALA A 182 50.42 39.07 -20.94
CA ALA A 182 49.59 37.96 -20.49
C ALA A 182 48.07 38.21 -20.61
N GLY A 183 47.66 39.39 -21.10
CA GLY A 183 46.28 39.89 -20.93
C GLY A 183 46.05 40.44 -19.52
N SER A 184 44.85 40.94 -19.24
CA SER A 184 44.50 41.43 -17.90
C SER A 184 44.23 40.26 -16.95
N PHE A 185 44.83 40.30 -15.77
CA PHE A 185 44.56 39.39 -14.67
C PHE A 185 44.72 40.13 -13.33
N SER A 186 44.12 39.61 -12.27
CA SER A 186 44.19 40.20 -10.94
C SER A 186 44.67 39.25 -9.85
N MET A 187 44.85 37.97 -10.20
CA MET A 187 45.32 36.95 -9.29
C MET A 187 46.29 35.98 -9.98
N VAL A 188 47.27 35.50 -9.22
CA VAL A 188 48.31 34.57 -9.70
C VAL A 188 48.44 33.39 -8.74
N GLY A 189 48.39 32.18 -9.27
CA GLY A 189 48.91 30.98 -8.62
C GLY A 189 50.07 30.41 -9.42
N VAL A 190 50.83 29.49 -8.84
CA VAL A 190 51.91 28.79 -9.56
C VAL A 190 51.70 27.29 -9.40
N THR A 191 51.83 26.54 -10.49
CA THR A 191 51.73 25.07 -10.52
C THR A 191 53.00 24.46 -11.09
N TRP A 192 53.32 23.21 -10.75
CA TRP A 192 54.47 22.48 -11.30
C TRP A 192 54.23 20.97 -11.34
N THR A 193 55.04 20.26 -12.14
CA THR A 193 55.07 18.80 -12.17
C THR A 193 56.02 18.25 -11.12
N ALA A 194 57.21 18.86 -10.99
CA ALA A 194 58.14 18.56 -9.90
C ALA A 194 58.95 19.79 -9.48
N LEU A 195 59.06 20.03 -8.17
CA LEU A 195 59.88 21.07 -7.58
C LEU A 195 60.41 20.53 -6.26
N SER A 196 61.72 20.60 -6.05
CA SER A 196 62.36 20.12 -4.82
C SER A 196 63.68 20.81 -4.58
N GLY A 197 64.03 21.03 -3.32
CA GLY A 197 65.30 21.61 -2.91
C GLY A 197 65.28 21.94 -1.42
N GLU A 198 66.45 22.14 -0.83
CA GLU A 198 66.55 22.70 0.52
C GLU A 198 66.32 24.21 0.47
N ASP A 199 65.58 24.77 1.42
CA ASP A 199 65.11 26.17 1.44
C ASP A 199 64.41 26.57 0.13
N LEU A 200 63.44 25.76 -0.30
CA LEU A 200 62.66 26.02 -1.50
C LEU A 200 61.81 27.29 -1.32
N GLY A 201 61.90 28.21 -2.29
CA GLY A 201 61.07 29.41 -2.38
C GLY A 201 60.49 29.55 -3.78
N VAL A 202 59.26 30.05 -3.87
CA VAL A 202 58.63 30.47 -5.13
C VAL A 202 58.24 31.94 -4.97
N HIS A 203 58.63 32.75 -5.94
CA HIS A 203 58.52 34.20 -5.92
C HIS A 203 57.73 34.66 -7.13
N VAL A 204 56.80 35.58 -6.94
CA VAL A 204 55.99 36.14 -8.03
C VAL A 204 56.11 37.66 -8.02
N ARG A 205 56.34 38.28 -9.18
CA ARG A 205 56.13 39.72 -9.37
C ARG A 205 55.30 39.98 -10.61
N THR A 206 54.66 41.13 -10.68
CA THR A 206 53.72 41.46 -11.77
C THR A 206 53.90 42.89 -12.24
N LEU A 207 53.50 43.17 -13.49
CA LEU A 207 53.50 44.51 -14.07
C LEU A 207 52.10 45.11 -13.98
N THR A 208 51.96 46.09 -13.09
CA THR A 208 50.75 46.90 -12.96
C THR A 208 50.94 48.23 -13.71
N ALA A 209 49.93 49.10 -13.65
CA ALA A 209 50.04 50.47 -14.18
C ALA A 209 51.14 51.31 -13.50
N SER A 210 51.58 50.95 -12.29
CA SER A 210 52.64 51.66 -11.56
C SER A 210 54.06 51.11 -11.82
N GLY A 211 54.18 50.02 -12.57
CA GLY A 211 55.45 49.35 -12.89
C GLY A 211 55.50 47.93 -12.34
N TRP A 212 56.68 47.32 -12.36
CA TRP A 212 56.89 46.01 -11.76
C TRP A 212 56.75 46.09 -10.25
N SER A 213 55.99 45.17 -9.66
CA SER A 213 55.90 45.00 -8.22
C SER A 213 57.23 44.53 -7.63
N GLU A 214 57.37 44.68 -6.31
CA GLU A 214 58.31 43.86 -5.55
C GLU A 214 57.96 42.36 -5.69
N TRP A 215 58.90 41.50 -5.35
CA TRP A 215 58.66 40.05 -5.31
C TRP A 215 57.75 39.69 -4.13
N TYR A 216 56.74 38.87 -4.40
CA TYR A 216 55.89 38.22 -3.41
C TYR A 216 56.36 36.79 -3.21
N ASP A 217 56.78 36.45 -1.99
CA ASP A 217 57.00 35.07 -1.58
C ASP A 217 55.65 34.33 -1.53
N VAL A 218 55.56 33.19 -2.22
CA VAL A 218 54.40 32.31 -2.20
C VAL A 218 54.80 30.92 -1.74
N THR A 219 54.11 30.41 -0.72
CA THR A 219 54.44 29.12 -0.13
C THR A 219 53.99 27.98 -1.07
N PRO A 220 54.86 27.01 -1.38
CA PRO A 220 54.46 25.77 -2.01
C PRO A 220 53.50 24.97 -1.10
N ASP A 221 52.39 24.49 -1.64
CA ASP A 221 51.49 23.59 -0.93
C ASP A 221 52.14 22.20 -0.90
N GLU A 222 52.69 21.84 0.26
CA GLU A 222 53.28 20.52 0.50
C GLU A 222 52.17 19.49 0.79
N GLU A 223 51.60 18.96 -0.30
CA GLU A 223 50.85 17.69 -0.45
C GLU A 223 49.38 17.59 0.02
N GLU A 224 48.47 17.49 -0.96
CA GLU A 224 47.43 16.43 -1.10
C GLU A 224 46.69 16.48 -2.47
N SER A 225 46.95 17.47 -3.33
CA SER A 225 46.46 17.47 -4.71
C SER A 225 47.45 16.80 -5.67
N GLU A 226 46.93 16.07 -6.67
CA GLU A 226 47.73 15.49 -7.78
C GLU A 226 48.52 16.57 -8.55
N GLN A 227 48.15 17.84 -8.40
CA GLN A 227 48.89 19.02 -8.87
C GLN A 227 49.63 19.70 -7.72
N ARG A 228 50.94 19.85 -7.89
CA ARG A 228 51.81 20.60 -6.97
C ARG A 228 51.69 22.08 -7.30
N ALA A 229 51.30 22.90 -6.33
CA ALA A 229 50.93 24.30 -6.56
C ALA A 229 51.25 25.19 -5.36
N THR A 230 51.26 26.51 -5.54
CA THR A 230 51.20 27.47 -4.43
C THR A 230 49.75 27.88 -4.15
N GLY A 231 49.51 28.47 -2.99
CA GLY A 231 48.33 29.31 -2.79
C GLY A 231 48.25 30.44 -3.82
N VAL A 232 47.03 30.92 -4.11
CA VAL A 232 46.79 32.03 -5.04
C VAL A 232 46.90 33.38 -4.33
N ILE A 233 47.52 34.35 -5.00
CA ILE A 233 47.74 35.71 -4.50
C ILE A 233 46.99 36.75 -5.33
N TYR A 234 46.53 37.81 -4.68
CA TYR A 234 46.01 39.00 -5.37
C TYR A 234 47.18 39.91 -5.77
N VAL A 235 47.15 40.45 -6.98
CA VAL A 235 48.28 41.20 -7.58
C VAL A 235 47.84 42.49 -8.29
N GLU A 236 46.67 43.03 -7.92
CA GLU A 236 46.08 44.20 -8.60
C GLU A 236 45.84 43.96 -10.10
N ASP A 237 45.39 44.98 -10.83
CA ASP A 237 45.20 44.87 -12.28
C ASP A 237 46.58 44.81 -12.98
N SER A 238 46.96 43.61 -13.39
CA SER A 238 48.28 43.28 -13.94
C SER A 238 48.21 42.82 -15.39
N THR A 239 49.31 43.02 -16.12
CA THR A 239 49.42 42.69 -17.57
C THR A 239 50.60 41.81 -17.93
N ALA A 240 51.57 41.68 -17.02
CA ALA A 240 52.71 40.77 -17.14
C ALA A 240 53.02 40.11 -15.80
N VAL A 241 53.62 38.92 -15.84
CA VAL A 241 54.02 38.15 -14.65
C VAL A 241 55.46 37.65 -14.81
N GLU A 242 56.18 37.60 -13.70
CA GLU A 242 57.45 36.90 -13.60
C GLU A 242 57.41 36.01 -12.35
N VAL A 243 57.79 34.73 -12.50
CA VAL A 243 57.77 33.71 -11.45
C VAL A 243 59.14 33.09 -11.36
N GLN A 244 59.72 33.06 -10.16
CA GLN A 244 61.04 32.53 -9.93
C GLN A 244 61.01 31.46 -8.82
N ALA A 245 61.53 30.27 -9.09
CA ALA A 245 61.77 29.25 -8.06
C ALA A 245 63.24 29.27 -7.63
N THR A 246 63.49 29.22 -6.33
CA THR A 246 64.84 29.25 -5.74
C THR A 246 65.03 28.10 -4.76
N SER A 247 66.23 27.55 -4.67
CA SER A 247 66.63 26.65 -3.57
C SER A 247 68.13 26.73 -3.33
N ARG A 248 68.61 26.12 -2.24
CA ARG A 248 70.05 25.81 -2.13
C ARG A 248 70.53 24.92 -3.28
N PRO A 249 71.84 24.91 -3.58
CA PRO A 249 72.40 24.13 -4.69
C PRO A 249 72.01 22.64 -4.61
N GLY A 250 71.52 22.10 -5.72
CA GLY A 250 71.07 20.70 -5.84
C GLY A 250 69.56 20.49 -5.96
N GLY A 251 68.76 21.57 -5.92
CA GLY A 251 67.33 21.50 -6.23
C GLY A 251 67.02 21.31 -7.72
N THR A 252 65.76 21.01 -8.02
CA THR A 252 65.23 20.75 -9.37
C THR A 252 63.86 21.38 -9.53
N ALA A 253 63.56 21.90 -10.72
CA ALA A 253 62.25 22.43 -11.11
C ALA A 253 61.86 21.86 -12.50
N GLU A 254 60.63 21.39 -12.63
CA GLU A 254 60.06 20.82 -13.84
C GLU A 254 58.59 21.20 -14.00
N GLY A 255 58.26 21.74 -15.18
CA GLY A 255 56.89 22.00 -15.59
C GLY A 255 56.22 23.10 -14.79
N MET A 256 56.98 24.05 -14.23
CA MET A 256 56.44 25.19 -13.51
C MET A 256 55.63 26.10 -14.46
N ARG A 257 54.52 26.65 -14.00
CA ARG A 257 53.60 27.50 -14.77
C ARG A 257 52.90 28.52 -13.87
N ALA A 258 52.79 29.75 -14.34
CA ALA A 258 51.90 30.75 -13.74
C ALA A 258 50.46 30.48 -14.19
N VAL A 259 49.53 30.46 -13.23
CA VAL A 259 48.09 30.41 -13.43
C VAL A 259 47.55 31.82 -13.21
N LEU A 260 47.04 32.43 -14.28
CA LEU A 260 46.58 33.81 -14.27
C LEU A 260 45.06 33.84 -14.25
N ILE A 261 44.49 34.49 -13.25
CA ILE A 261 43.05 34.53 -13.03
C ILE A 261 42.58 35.97 -13.09
N ASP A 262 41.62 36.23 -13.98
CA ASP A 262 40.87 37.47 -14.04
C ASP A 262 39.52 37.28 -13.33
N SER A 263 39.37 37.92 -12.17
CA SER A 263 38.14 37.94 -11.40
C SER A 263 37.76 39.39 -11.13
N PRO A 264 37.00 40.05 -12.01
CA PRO A 264 36.63 41.44 -11.82
C PRO A 264 35.57 41.62 -10.72
N ALA A 265 35.61 42.77 -10.07
CA ALA A 265 34.55 43.23 -9.17
C ALA A 265 33.26 43.49 -9.95
N ARG A 266 32.13 43.15 -9.34
CA ARG A 266 30.78 43.35 -9.90
C ARG A 266 30.14 44.54 -9.19
N GLY A 267 29.29 45.30 -9.89
CA GLY A 267 28.55 46.41 -9.27
C GLY A 267 27.60 45.97 -8.14
N SER A 268 27.25 44.68 -8.08
CA SER A 268 26.47 44.05 -7.01
C SER A 268 27.31 43.57 -5.83
N ASP A 269 28.65 43.65 -5.91
CA ASP A 269 29.51 43.13 -4.86
C ASP A 269 29.36 43.93 -3.56
N PRO A 270 29.42 43.25 -2.40
CA PRO A 270 29.29 43.89 -1.10
C PRO A 270 30.46 44.85 -0.84
N THR A 271 30.13 46.07 -0.41
CA THR A 271 31.10 47.10 0.02
C THR A 271 31.01 47.34 1.54
N THR A 272 31.96 48.09 2.10
CA THR A 272 31.92 48.51 3.51
C THR A 272 30.66 49.31 3.86
N ALA A 273 30.08 50.05 2.91
CA ALA A 273 28.82 50.78 3.12
C ALA A 273 27.60 49.84 3.18
N THR A 274 27.66 48.72 2.45
CA THR A 274 26.62 47.67 2.44
C THR A 274 26.69 46.77 3.67
N THR A 275 27.86 46.64 4.31
CA THR A 275 28.05 45.94 5.59
C THR A 275 27.87 46.85 6.82
N ALA A 276 28.20 48.15 6.73
CA ALA A 276 27.98 49.14 7.79
C ALA A 276 26.49 49.47 8.02
N ALA A 277 25.62 49.33 7.01
CA ALA A 277 24.18 49.42 7.19
C ALA A 277 23.60 48.36 8.17
N ALA A 278 24.41 47.36 8.55
CA ALA A 278 24.06 46.34 9.56
C ALA A 278 24.75 46.53 10.93
N VAL A 279 25.60 47.56 11.13
CA VAL A 279 26.37 47.74 12.37
C VAL A 279 26.41 49.20 12.81
N ASN A 280 25.58 49.57 13.79
CA ASN A 280 25.76 50.78 14.58
C ASN A 280 26.65 50.46 15.80
N GLY A 281 27.98 50.59 15.68
CA GLY A 281 28.90 50.48 16.81
C GLY A 281 30.38 50.77 16.46
N PRO A 282 31.17 51.38 17.38
CA PRO A 282 32.57 51.73 17.12
C PRO A 282 33.50 50.50 17.05
N ALA A 283 34.41 50.52 16.07
CA ALA A 283 35.27 49.41 15.61
C ALA A 283 36.48 49.05 16.50
N THR A 284 36.41 49.27 17.82
CA THR A 284 37.55 49.01 18.73
C THR A 284 37.15 48.36 20.07
N ALA A 285 35.87 48.05 20.28
CA ALA A 285 35.41 47.36 21.48
C ALA A 285 35.09 45.89 21.16
N ALA A 286 35.31 45.01 22.13
CA ALA A 286 34.77 43.65 22.07
C ALA A 286 33.26 43.75 21.76
N ARG A 287 32.80 43.02 20.74
CA ARG A 287 31.38 42.96 20.41
C ARG A 287 30.69 42.43 21.66
N PRO A 288 29.73 43.17 22.22
CA PRO A 288 29.11 42.75 23.47
C PRO A 288 28.43 41.41 23.25
N LEU A 289 28.41 40.58 24.30
CA LEU A 289 27.53 39.43 24.35
C LEU A 289 26.11 39.88 24.00
N ALA A 290 25.36 38.99 23.34
CA ALA A 290 23.94 39.25 23.14
C ALA A 290 23.25 39.45 24.50
N ALA A 291 22.08 40.08 24.51
CA ALA A 291 21.35 40.39 25.76
C ALA A 291 21.09 39.15 26.65
N ASN A 292 21.14 37.95 26.07
CA ASN A 292 21.00 36.66 26.75
C ASN A 292 22.34 36.04 27.23
N GLY A 293 23.46 36.76 27.13
CA GLY A 293 24.79 36.28 27.51
C GLY A 293 25.44 35.31 26.51
N SER A 294 24.84 35.09 25.33
CA SER A 294 25.42 34.23 24.28
C SER A 294 26.39 34.99 23.37
N VAL A 295 27.29 34.25 22.70
CA VAL A 295 28.21 34.81 21.70
C VAL A 295 27.52 34.77 20.33
N PRO A 296 27.13 35.92 19.75
CA PRO A 296 26.33 35.97 18.52
C PRO A 296 27.17 35.64 17.29
N GLN A 297 26.51 35.12 16.24
CA GLN A 297 27.12 34.97 14.93
C GLN A 297 27.59 36.33 14.38
N PRO A 298 28.81 36.42 13.82
CA PRO A 298 29.27 37.62 13.10
C PRO A 298 28.42 37.90 11.87
N THR A 299 28.27 39.18 11.52
CA THR A 299 27.70 39.55 10.23
C THR A 299 28.57 38.97 9.13
N MET A 300 27.97 38.19 8.23
CA MET A 300 28.69 37.41 7.23
C MET A 300 28.08 37.61 5.85
N ILE A 301 28.94 37.69 4.86
CA ILE A 301 28.59 37.67 3.45
C ILE A 301 28.44 36.20 3.07
N THR A 302 27.20 35.78 2.86
CA THR A 302 26.84 34.41 2.47
C THR A 302 27.40 34.06 1.11
N ARG A 303 27.57 32.76 0.84
CA ARG A 303 27.97 32.23 -0.48
C ARG A 303 27.18 32.83 -1.64
N SER A 304 25.87 32.90 -1.50
CA SER A 304 24.99 33.52 -2.51
C SER A 304 25.25 35.01 -2.73
N ARG A 305 25.66 35.75 -1.70
CA ARG A 305 25.90 37.21 -1.79
C ARG A 305 27.24 37.56 -2.43
N TRP A 306 28.29 36.76 -2.24
CA TRP A 306 29.56 36.96 -2.93
C TRP A 306 29.63 36.23 -4.28
N GLY A 307 28.63 35.40 -4.60
CA GLY A 307 28.47 34.76 -5.90
C GLY A 307 29.30 33.50 -6.05
N ALA A 308 29.29 32.64 -5.03
CA ALA A 308 29.96 31.35 -5.01
C ALA A 308 29.48 30.41 -6.13
N ILE A 309 30.41 29.63 -6.68
CA ILE A 309 30.11 28.44 -7.47
C ILE A 309 29.39 27.42 -6.58
N ALA A 310 28.42 26.69 -7.16
CA ALA A 310 27.70 25.63 -6.46
C ALA A 310 28.68 24.50 -6.10
N GLN A 311 28.56 24.01 -4.86
CA GLN A 311 29.42 22.94 -4.35
C GLN A 311 29.00 21.60 -4.97
N ASP A 312 29.90 20.94 -5.69
CA ASP A 312 29.69 19.61 -6.29
C ASP A 312 30.68 18.60 -5.72
N GLY A 313 30.20 17.41 -5.31
CA GLY A 313 31.06 16.26 -5.00
C GLY A 313 31.97 16.37 -3.76
N CYS A 314 31.66 17.22 -2.78
CA CYS A 314 32.43 17.24 -1.53
C CYS A 314 32.10 16.06 -0.62
N GLU A 315 33.09 15.23 -0.31
CA GLU A 315 32.96 14.09 0.60
C GLU A 315 33.60 14.37 1.97
N ALA A 316 32.83 14.05 3.02
CA ALA A 316 33.14 14.04 4.47
C ALA A 316 33.23 15.39 5.21
N ASN A 317 32.30 15.58 6.17
CA ASN A 317 32.48 16.50 7.29
C ASN A 317 33.28 15.80 8.39
N SER A 318 33.95 16.56 9.26
CA SER A 318 34.51 16.01 10.50
C SER A 318 33.37 15.64 11.46
N ASP A 319 33.64 14.77 12.43
CA ASP A 319 32.64 14.43 13.44
C ASP A 319 32.36 15.61 14.38
N THR A 320 33.34 16.50 14.57
CA THR A 320 33.26 17.65 15.48
C THR A 320 34.25 18.76 15.10
N ILE A 321 34.22 19.89 15.81
CA ILE A 321 35.25 20.95 15.77
C ILE A 321 35.98 20.97 17.12
N ARG A 322 37.31 20.94 17.06
CA ARG A 322 38.22 20.99 18.21
C ARG A 322 39.18 22.18 18.21
N ALA A 323 39.48 22.76 17.04
CA ALA A 323 40.43 23.87 16.94
C ALA A 323 40.14 24.81 15.77
N VAL A 324 40.82 25.96 15.76
CA VAL A 324 40.74 26.98 14.70
C VAL A 324 42.15 27.32 14.22
N ALA A 325 42.39 27.14 12.93
CA ALA A 325 43.61 27.49 12.23
C ALA A 325 43.51 28.90 11.65
N VAL A 326 44.46 29.77 11.97
CA VAL A 326 44.57 31.11 11.40
C VAL A 326 45.57 31.10 10.24
N HIS A 327 45.08 31.56 9.07
CA HIS A 327 45.79 31.66 7.81
C HIS A 327 45.87 33.11 7.33
N HIS A 328 46.71 33.37 6.34
CA HIS A 328 46.59 34.57 5.51
C HIS A 328 46.59 34.19 4.02
N THR A 329 46.23 35.13 3.16
CA THR A 329 46.57 35.11 1.72
C THR A 329 47.87 35.89 1.49
N ALA A 330 48.66 35.60 0.46
CA ALA A 330 49.82 36.43 0.13
C ALA A 330 49.50 37.46 -0.98
N GLY A 331 50.50 38.22 -1.45
CA GLY A 331 50.37 39.17 -2.55
C GLY A 331 50.21 40.64 -2.15
N SER A 332 49.61 41.43 -3.05
CA SER A 332 49.31 42.84 -2.83
C SER A 332 48.23 43.02 -1.78
N ASN A 333 48.43 44.01 -0.93
CA ASN A 333 47.42 44.45 0.01
C ASN A 333 46.51 45.54 -0.57
N ASP A 334 46.71 45.98 -1.82
CA ASP A 334 46.11 47.18 -2.40
C ASP A 334 44.80 46.89 -3.17
N TYR A 335 43.86 46.22 -2.50
CA TYR A 335 42.48 46.08 -2.97
C TYR A 335 41.51 46.99 -2.20
N SER A 336 40.38 47.32 -2.82
CA SER A 336 39.25 48.03 -2.20
C SER A 336 38.22 47.06 -1.61
N ALA A 337 37.36 47.54 -0.71
CA ALA A 337 36.30 46.73 -0.11
C ALA A 337 35.35 46.09 -1.14
N GLY A 338 35.06 46.80 -2.24
CA GLY A 338 34.23 46.26 -3.33
C GLY A 338 34.93 45.15 -4.13
N GLN A 339 36.25 45.05 -4.06
CA GLN A 339 37.01 43.98 -4.72
C GLN A 339 37.12 42.72 -3.85
N SER A 340 36.80 42.76 -2.56
CA SER A 340 36.95 41.59 -1.67
C SER A 340 36.20 40.36 -2.17
N ALA A 341 34.94 40.50 -2.60
CA ALA A 341 34.17 39.38 -3.15
C ALA A 341 34.77 38.82 -4.44
N SER A 342 35.39 39.66 -5.27
CA SER A 342 36.08 39.23 -6.48
C SER A 342 37.33 38.40 -6.18
N ILE A 343 38.07 38.75 -5.13
CA ILE A 343 39.23 37.98 -4.67
C ILE A 343 38.76 36.63 -4.14
N VAL A 344 37.71 36.58 -3.30
CA VAL A 344 37.15 35.31 -2.79
C VAL A 344 36.72 34.38 -3.93
N ARG A 345 36.08 34.93 -4.99
CA ARG A 345 35.74 34.15 -6.19
C ARG A 345 36.97 33.64 -6.94
N GLY A 346 38.03 34.44 -7.04
CA GLY A 346 39.28 34.00 -7.67
C GLY A 346 39.98 32.90 -6.87
N ILE A 347 39.94 32.97 -5.53
CA ILE A 347 40.40 31.88 -4.66
C ILE A 347 39.57 30.61 -4.90
N GLN A 348 38.24 30.72 -4.93
CA GLN A 348 37.37 29.58 -5.22
C GLN A 348 37.66 28.98 -6.60
N TYR A 349 37.80 29.81 -7.63
CA TYR A 349 38.10 29.36 -8.99
C TYR A 349 39.45 28.64 -9.06
N TYR A 350 40.47 29.15 -8.39
CA TYR A 350 41.76 28.47 -8.33
C TYR A 350 41.64 27.10 -7.69
N HIS A 351 41.02 27.01 -6.51
CA HIS A 351 40.86 25.73 -5.81
C HIS A 351 40.00 24.74 -6.61
N GLU A 352 38.82 25.15 -7.08
CA GLU A 352 37.87 24.23 -7.72
C GLU A 352 38.25 23.91 -9.17
N VAL A 353 38.51 24.94 -9.97
CA VAL A 353 38.65 24.78 -11.42
C VAL A 353 40.10 24.48 -11.80
N THR A 354 41.07 25.06 -11.09
CA THR A 354 42.50 24.80 -11.39
C THR A 354 42.99 23.56 -10.67
N LEU A 355 42.85 23.50 -9.33
CA LEU A 355 43.41 22.41 -8.53
C LEU A 355 42.47 21.19 -8.39
N GLY A 356 41.23 21.30 -8.86
CA GLY A 356 40.25 20.20 -8.81
C GLY A 356 39.69 19.91 -7.42
N TRP A 357 39.82 20.84 -6.47
CA TRP A 357 39.21 20.69 -5.15
C TRP A 357 37.68 20.81 -5.25
N CYS A 358 36.97 20.24 -4.28
CA CYS A 358 35.51 20.25 -4.34
C CYS A 358 34.87 21.60 -3.95
N ASP A 359 35.62 22.49 -3.26
CA ASP A 359 35.22 23.85 -2.92
C ASP A 359 36.45 24.67 -2.50
N ILE A 360 36.27 25.96 -2.17
CA ILE A 360 37.27 26.77 -1.47
C ILE A 360 37.76 26.09 -0.18
N GLY A 361 39.08 26.04 0.04
CA GLY A 361 39.68 25.30 1.15
C GLY A 361 39.50 25.91 2.55
N TYR A 362 39.07 27.16 2.66
CA TYR A 362 38.87 27.84 3.95
C TYR A 362 37.38 27.85 4.33
N ASN A 363 37.07 27.63 5.61
CA ASN A 363 35.69 27.78 6.10
C ASN A 363 35.25 29.24 6.10
N PHE A 364 36.16 30.17 6.42
CA PHE A 364 35.88 31.61 6.43
C PHE A 364 37.05 32.42 5.88
N LEU A 365 36.74 33.56 5.28
CA LEU A 365 37.73 34.55 4.86
C LEU A 365 37.40 35.92 5.47
N VAL A 366 38.41 36.65 5.91
CA VAL A 366 38.24 37.99 6.51
C VAL A 366 39.13 38.99 5.77
N ASP A 367 38.50 40.03 5.22
CA ASP A 367 39.23 41.08 4.50
C ASP A 367 39.77 42.18 5.42
N LYS A 368 40.64 43.05 4.89
CA LYS A 368 41.26 44.13 5.67
C LYS A 368 40.28 45.23 6.12
N TYR A 369 39.03 45.17 5.66
CA TYR A 369 37.94 46.07 6.04
C TYR A 369 37.02 45.45 7.11
N GLY A 370 37.26 44.19 7.49
CA GLY A 370 36.46 43.44 8.46
C GLY A 370 35.26 42.72 7.86
N GLN A 371 35.13 42.62 6.53
CA GLN A 371 34.10 41.81 5.89
C GLN A 371 34.43 40.33 6.09
N VAL A 372 33.48 39.57 6.64
CA VAL A 372 33.59 38.12 6.81
C VAL A 372 32.83 37.44 5.68
N PHE A 373 33.47 36.52 4.98
CA PHE A 373 32.87 35.69 3.94
C PHE A 373 32.69 34.27 4.44
N GLU A 374 31.52 33.69 4.20
CA GLU A 374 31.34 32.24 4.28
C GLU A 374 32.13 31.62 3.13
N GLY A 375 33.20 30.90 3.45
CA GLY A 375 33.98 30.13 2.49
C GLY A 375 33.25 28.82 2.21
N LYS A 376 33.85 27.70 2.60
CA LYS A 376 33.34 26.35 2.33
C LYS A 376 31.90 26.15 2.83
N GLY A 377 31.03 25.66 1.96
CA GLY A 377 29.59 25.54 2.22
C GLY A 377 29.25 24.75 3.50
N GLY A 378 28.37 25.30 4.33
CA GLY A 378 27.93 24.67 5.59
C GLY A 378 28.84 24.96 6.79
N GLY A 379 30.03 25.54 6.59
CA GLY A 379 31.02 25.81 7.64
C GLY A 379 30.51 26.75 8.74
N ALA A 380 29.44 27.50 8.46
CA ALA A 380 28.74 28.28 9.46
C ALA A 380 28.27 27.40 10.62
N THR A 381 27.60 26.28 10.34
CA THR A 381 26.90 25.48 11.35
C THR A 381 27.58 24.14 11.62
N PHE A 382 28.03 23.47 10.55
CA PHE A 382 28.57 22.12 10.61
C PHE A 382 30.11 22.09 10.75
N PRO A 383 30.69 20.97 11.21
CA PRO A 383 32.12 20.68 11.28
C PRO A 383 32.67 20.37 9.88
N VAL A 384 32.51 21.33 8.96
CA VAL A 384 32.90 21.16 7.57
C VAL A 384 34.41 21.04 7.46
N HIS A 385 34.86 19.93 6.91
CA HIS A 385 36.27 19.64 6.66
C HIS A 385 36.84 20.64 5.66
N GLY A 386 37.89 21.38 6.04
CA GLY A 386 38.59 22.31 5.16
C GLY A 386 39.61 21.63 4.25
N ALA A 387 40.33 22.42 3.44
CA ALA A 387 41.48 21.98 2.64
C ALA A 387 42.68 22.92 2.85
N HIS A 388 42.87 23.42 4.08
CA HIS A 388 43.73 24.56 4.37
C HIS A 388 45.06 24.20 5.06
N ALA A 389 45.19 23.00 5.66
CA ALA A 389 46.32 22.57 6.48
C ALA A 389 46.55 21.04 6.41
N THR A 390 46.38 20.44 5.22
CA THR A 390 46.59 19.00 4.95
C THR A 390 45.95 18.05 5.98
N THR A 391 46.73 17.18 6.62
CA THR A 391 46.31 16.22 7.64
C THR A 391 45.66 16.87 8.89
N TRP A 392 45.80 18.19 9.06
CA TRP A 392 45.24 18.97 10.17
C TRP A 392 43.90 19.63 9.85
N ASN A 393 43.34 19.37 8.66
CA ASN A 393 42.00 19.83 8.28
C ASN A 393 40.87 19.12 9.05
N TRP A 394 41.16 17.95 9.62
CA TRP A 394 40.20 17.22 10.44
C TRP A 394 39.96 17.90 11.78
N GLU A 395 38.69 18.03 12.13
CA GLU A 395 38.22 18.67 13.36
C GLU A 395 38.64 20.14 13.55
N THR A 396 39.06 20.82 12.48
CA THR A 396 39.47 22.23 12.56
C THR A 396 38.67 23.14 11.65
N VAL A 397 38.61 24.42 12.03
CA VAL A 397 38.06 25.49 11.20
C VAL A 397 39.23 26.34 10.68
N GLY A 398 39.34 26.48 9.36
CA GLY A 398 40.30 27.38 8.73
C GLY A 398 39.72 28.76 8.46
N ILE A 399 40.39 29.79 8.97
CA ILE A 399 40.05 31.20 8.70
C ILE A 399 41.23 31.87 8.00
N SER A 400 41.02 32.36 6.78
CA SER A 400 42.04 33.06 6.00
C SER A 400 41.87 34.57 6.03
N LEU A 401 42.91 35.28 6.49
CA LEU A 401 43.00 36.72 6.43
C LEU A 401 43.45 37.16 5.03
N MET A 402 42.63 37.91 4.31
CA MET A 402 42.96 38.37 2.95
C MET A 402 44.01 39.50 2.99
N MET A 403 45.25 39.20 3.33
CA MET A 403 46.35 40.15 3.41
C MET A 403 47.73 39.46 3.44
N ASN A 404 48.73 40.05 2.79
CA ASN A 404 50.11 39.66 3.05
C ASN A 404 50.58 40.25 4.38
N SER A 405 50.65 39.40 5.41
CA SER A 405 51.04 39.79 6.77
C SER A 405 52.55 39.82 7.00
N ASN A 406 53.38 39.46 6.02
CA ASN A 406 54.82 39.70 6.10
C ASN A 406 55.14 41.18 5.82
N THR A 407 54.36 41.85 4.97
CA THR A 407 54.64 43.22 4.52
C THR A 407 53.72 44.27 5.14
N ALA A 408 52.54 43.89 5.66
CA ALA A 408 51.59 44.82 6.26
C ALA A 408 51.07 44.37 7.65
N GLN A 409 50.69 45.34 8.46
CA GLN A 409 50.01 45.13 9.74
C GLN A 409 48.52 44.81 9.50
N PRO A 410 47.93 43.83 10.23
CA PRO A 410 46.49 43.59 10.17
C PRO A 410 45.74 44.81 10.71
N SER A 411 44.66 45.20 10.02
CA SER A 411 43.84 46.34 10.43
C SER A 411 43.02 46.00 11.69
N GLY A 412 42.61 47.03 12.45
CA GLY A 412 41.71 46.86 13.60
C GLY A 412 40.38 46.15 13.26
N PRO A 413 39.67 46.56 12.18
CA PRO A 413 38.46 45.88 11.72
C PRO A 413 38.67 44.41 11.36
N MET A 414 39.77 44.06 10.69
CA MET A 414 40.09 42.68 10.34
C MET A 414 40.28 41.81 11.59
N LEU A 415 41.08 42.28 12.56
CA LEU A 415 41.30 41.54 13.80
C LEU A 415 40.01 41.37 14.60
N THR A 416 39.20 42.43 14.68
CA THR A 416 37.89 42.36 15.36
C THR A 416 37.00 41.29 14.74
N SER A 417 36.90 41.26 13.41
CA SER A 417 36.10 40.26 12.70
C SER A 417 36.67 38.84 12.82
N LEU A 418 37.99 38.67 12.76
CA LEU A 418 38.65 37.38 13.04
C LEU A 418 38.27 36.89 14.43
N GLU A 419 38.47 37.72 15.45
CA GLU A 419 38.19 37.38 16.84
C GLU A 419 36.71 37.06 17.06
N ASP A 420 35.78 37.78 16.41
CA ASP A 420 34.35 37.51 16.49
C ASP A 420 33.97 36.15 15.87
N VAL A 421 34.54 35.81 14.71
CA VAL A 421 34.32 34.48 14.09
C VAL A 421 34.86 33.37 14.98
N ILE A 422 36.09 33.52 15.50
CA ILE A 422 36.70 32.53 16.40
C ILE A 422 35.87 32.39 17.68
N ALA A 423 35.50 33.50 18.32
CA ALA A 423 34.71 33.49 19.55
C ALA A 423 33.37 32.79 19.34
N TRP A 424 32.68 33.08 18.24
CA TRP A 424 31.41 32.43 17.90
C TRP A 424 31.57 30.92 17.69
N LYS A 425 32.53 30.46 16.89
CA LYS A 425 32.74 29.02 16.65
C LYS A 425 33.15 28.29 17.93
N ILE A 426 34.11 28.83 18.68
CA ILE A 426 34.59 28.23 19.94
C ILE A 426 33.48 28.18 20.99
N ALA A 427 32.72 29.27 21.16
CA ALA A 427 31.70 29.32 22.21
C ALA A 427 30.55 28.34 21.97
N ASN A 428 30.08 28.21 20.73
CA ASN A 428 28.95 27.35 20.37
C ASN A 428 29.36 25.88 20.12
N ASN A 429 30.67 25.58 20.06
CA ASN A 429 31.22 24.22 20.15
C ASN A 429 31.76 23.88 21.56
N TYR A 430 31.48 24.73 22.55
CA TYR A 430 31.85 24.52 23.96
C TYR A 430 33.36 24.38 24.23
N LEU A 431 34.19 24.97 23.38
CA LEU A 431 35.66 24.92 23.49
C LEU A 431 36.20 26.03 24.40
N ASN A 432 37.41 25.79 24.95
CA ASN A 432 38.14 26.80 25.73
C ASN A 432 39.13 27.56 24.81
N PRO A 433 38.99 28.88 24.61
CA PRO A 433 39.86 29.65 23.71
C PRO A 433 41.32 29.74 24.16
N LEU A 434 41.61 29.55 25.45
CA LEU A 434 42.97 29.49 26.00
C LEU A 434 43.45 28.04 26.21
N GLY A 435 42.66 27.07 25.79
CA GLY A 435 42.95 25.65 25.94
C GLY A 435 43.97 25.13 24.91
N THR A 436 44.36 23.88 25.11
CA THR A 436 45.13 23.10 24.15
C THR A 436 44.34 21.86 23.74
N VAL A 437 44.66 21.31 22.58
CA VAL A 437 44.08 20.08 22.05
C VAL A 437 45.16 19.24 21.37
N THR A 438 44.98 17.93 21.37
CA THR A 438 45.89 17.01 20.68
C THR A 438 45.23 16.58 19.37
N LEU A 439 45.79 17.02 18.24
CA LEU A 439 45.40 16.63 16.89
C LEU A 439 46.62 16.01 16.21
N GLY A 440 46.47 15.03 15.32
CA GLY A 440 47.60 14.45 14.58
C GLY A 440 48.80 13.98 15.44
N GLY A 441 48.58 13.61 16.71
CA GLY A 441 49.64 13.25 17.66
C GLY A 441 50.42 14.40 18.30
N ARG A 442 50.03 15.67 18.06
CA ARG A 442 50.69 16.86 18.62
C ARG A 442 49.71 17.69 19.45
N THR A 443 50.17 18.16 20.61
CA THR A 443 49.43 19.13 21.41
C THR A 443 49.68 20.55 20.89
N ILE A 444 48.61 21.22 20.48
CA ILE A 444 48.59 22.59 19.97
C ILE A 444 47.58 23.43 20.73
N ASN A 445 47.64 24.75 20.58
CA ASN A 445 46.61 25.64 21.11
C ASN A 445 45.29 25.44 20.34
N VAL A 446 44.14 25.58 20.99
CA VAL A 446 42.82 25.54 20.32
C VAL A 446 42.73 26.59 19.21
N ILE A 447 43.39 27.74 19.38
CA ILE A 447 43.58 28.75 18.32
C ILE A 447 45.06 28.74 17.95
N PHE A 448 45.40 28.31 16.74
CA PHE A 448 46.79 28.09 16.33
C PHE A 448 47.11 28.73 14.97
N ARG A 449 48.41 28.90 14.70
CA ARG A 449 48.92 29.37 13.41
C ARG A 449 49.01 28.20 12.45
N HIS A 450 48.78 28.41 11.16
CA HIS A 450 49.08 27.39 10.17
C HIS A 450 50.53 26.85 10.29
N GLY A 451 51.51 27.74 10.45
CA GLY A 451 52.91 27.38 10.68
C GLY A 451 53.22 26.66 12.00
N ASP A 452 52.25 26.49 12.91
CA ASP A 452 52.44 25.62 14.09
C ASP A 452 52.40 24.13 13.70
N VAL A 453 51.75 23.78 12.58
CA VAL A 453 51.50 22.39 12.18
C VAL A 453 52.13 22.00 10.84
N MET A 454 52.46 22.98 9.99
CA MET A 454 53.08 22.77 8.68
C MET A 454 54.26 23.71 8.45
N SER A 455 55.14 23.36 7.51
CA SER A 455 56.22 24.25 7.04
C SER A 455 55.63 25.32 6.12
N THR A 456 55.38 26.52 6.64
CA THR A 456 54.77 27.63 5.89
C THR A 456 55.06 28.95 6.58
N GLU A 457 55.03 30.05 5.81
CA GLU A 457 55.07 31.39 6.38
C GLU A 457 53.72 31.82 6.98
N CYS A 458 52.62 31.13 6.68
CA CYS A 458 51.27 31.47 7.16
C CYS A 458 51.14 31.37 8.70
N PRO A 459 50.48 32.33 9.38
CA PRO A 459 49.73 33.48 8.89
C PRO A 459 50.57 34.76 8.74
N GLY A 460 51.88 34.66 8.52
CA GLY A 460 52.81 35.76 8.31
C GLY A 460 53.31 36.38 9.61
N THR A 461 54.37 37.17 9.49
CA THR A 461 55.11 37.72 10.63
C THR A 461 54.24 38.59 11.54
N ASN A 462 53.45 39.51 10.98
CA ASN A 462 52.70 40.48 11.78
C ASN A 462 51.52 39.84 12.53
N VAL A 463 50.79 38.90 11.92
CA VAL A 463 49.73 38.15 12.63
C VAL A 463 50.33 37.15 13.62
N THR A 464 51.43 36.48 13.27
CA THR A 464 52.18 35.60 14.18
C THR A 464 52.50 36.29 15.50
N ASN A 465 53.05 37.50 15.44
CA ASN A 465 53.44 38.28 16.62
C ASN A 465 52.24 38.68 17.50
N ARG A 466 51.01 38.58 16.98
CA ARG A 466 49.76 38.94 17.67
C ARG A 466 48.91 37.75 18.10
N MET A 467 49.34 36.50 17.86
CA MET A 467 48.52 35.33 18.22
C MET A 467 48.18 35.23 19.71
N ALA A 468 49.07 35.66 20.60
CA ALA A 468 48.77 35.73 22.04
C ALA A 468 47.70 36.80 22.35
N GLU A 469 47.75 37.94 21.68
CA GLU A 469 46.74 38.99 21.78
C GLU A 469 45.38 38.50 21.27
N ILE A 470 45.35 37.86 20.10
CA ILE A 470 44.14 37.30 19.49
C ILE A 470 43.48 36.28 20.43
N ARG A 471 44.24 35.33 21.00
CA ARG A 471 43.71 34.36 21.99
C ARG A 471 43.09 35.05 23.20
N ASN A 472 43.75 36.07 23.74
CA ASN A 472 43.25 36.81 24.89
C ASN A 472 42.02 37.66 24.55
N ALA A 473 41.96 38.24 23.36
CA ALA A 473 40.82 39.00 22.87
C ALA A 473 39.61 38.09 22.65
N VAL A 474 39.79 36.91 22.05
CA VAL A 474 38.75 35.88 21.95
C VAL A 474 38.28 35.44 23.35
N ALA A 475 39.22 35.16 24.26
CA ALA A 475 38.87 34.81 25.63
C ALA A 475 38.05 35.91 26.31
N ALA A 476 38.35 37.19 26.07
CA ALA A 476 37.58 38.32 26.58
C ALA A 476 36.16 38.41 25.97
N ARG A 477 35.99 38.09 24.68
CA ARG A 477 34.67 38.04 24.01
C ARG A 477 33.80 36.90 24.51
N VAL A 478 34.43 35.80 24.93
CA VAL A 478 33.76 34.62 25.53
C VAL A 478 33.59 34.79 27.05
N ASN A 479 34.33 35.72 27.67
CA ASN A 479 34.30 35.95 29.11
C ASN A 479 32.93 36.50 29.56
N GLY A 480 32.41 35.95 30.65
CA GLY A 480 31.07 36.29 31.12
C GLY A 480 29.94 35.72 30.27
N LYS A 481 30.23 34.85 29.29
CA LYS A 481 29.17 34.13 28.58
C LYS A 481 28.35 33.32 29.58
N THR A 482 27.05 33.34 29.39
CA THR A 482 26.15 32.42 30.08
C THR A 482 26.12 31.15 29.25
N TYR A 483 26.53 30.04 29.85
CA TYR A 483 26.32 28.74 29.22
C TYR A 483 24.83 28.46 29.11
N SER A 484 24.43 27.83 28.01
CA SER A 484 23.04 27.45 27.79
C SER A 484 22.65 26.30 28.71
N THR A 485 21.35 26.16 28.96
CA THR A 485 20.81 24.96 29.62
C THR A 485 21.11 23.69 28.83
N ILE A 486 21.31 23.80 27.51
CA ILE A 486 21.79 22.71 26.63
C ILE A 486 23.20 22.25 27.06
N TYR A 487 24.14 23.19 27.20
CA TYR A 487 25.49 22.90 27.66
C TYR A 487 25.50 22.29 29.06
N ASP A 488 24.71 22.84 29.99
CA ASP A 488 24.64 22.34 31.36
C ASP A 488 24.16 20.88 31.39
N THR A 489 23.14 20.55 30.59
CA THR A 489 22.63 19.18 30.42
C THR A 489 23.69 18.25 29.83
N TRP A 490 24.36 18.66 28.75
CA TRP A 490 25.43 17.89 28.12
C TRP A 490 26.60 17.62 29.07
N ARG A 491 27.04 18.65 29.80
CA ARG A 491 28.10 18.55 30.81
C ARG A 491 27.72 17.63 31.96
N ALA A 492 26.50 17.74 32.47
CA ALA A 492 25.99 16.87 33.52
C ALA A 492 25.94 15.39 33.06
N ALA A 493 25.71 15.16 31.77
CA ALA A 493 25.72 13.83 31.14
C ALA A 493 27.14 13.29 30.81
N GLY A 494 28.20 13.97 31.23
CA GLY A 494 29.60 13.53 31.06
C GLY A 494 30.37 14.25 29.95
N GLY A 495 29.76 15.22 29.26
CA GLY A 495 30.41 15.97 28.17
C GLY A 495 30.80 15.07 26.99
N GLU A 496 31.97 15.33 26.38
CA GLU A 496 32.46 14.58 25.21
C GLU A 496 32.61 13.07 25.44
N SER A 497 32.90 12.66 26.68
CA SER A 497 33.02 11.24 27.06
C SER A 497 31.71 10.65 27.60
N GLY A 498 30.65 11.44 27.59
CA GLY A 498 29.34 11.11 28.12
C GLY A 498 28.41 10.48 27.09
N THR A 499 27.13 10.37 27.47
CA THR A 499 26.08 9.69 26.68
C THR A 499 25.88 10.28 25.28
N TYR A 500 26.04 11.59 25.13
CA TYR A 500 25.77 12.28 23.86
C TYR A 500 27.00 12.39 22.95
N GLY A 501 28.21 12.25 23.51
CA GLY A 501 29.45 12.40 22.76
C GLY A 501 29.83 13.85 22.44
N VAL A 502 30.62 14.02 21.37
CA VAL A 502 31.11 15.32 20.88
C VAL A 502 30.00 16.14 20.21
N VAL A 503 30.20 17.45 20.12
CA VAL A 503 29.31 18.35 19.36
C VAL A 503 29.48 18.07 17.86
N HIS A 504 28.42 17.63 17.19
CA HIS A 504 28.39 17.40 15.75
C HIS A 504 27.81 18.59 15.00
N GLU A 505 26.84 19.28 15.56
CA GLU A 505 26.33 20.55 15.04
C GLU A 505 26.32 21.54 16.19
N MET A 506 27.02 22.65 16.00
CA MET A 506 27.19 23.63 17.06
C MET A 506 25.84 24.21 17.50
N GLU A 507 25.81 24.75 18.72
CA GLU A 507 24.59 25.34 19.24
C GLU A 507 24.11 26.53 18.38
N HIS A 508 22.88 26.45 17.89
CA HIS A 508 22.31 27.46 17.00
C HIS A 508 20.83 27.73 17.32
N PRO A 509 20.30 28.91 16.97
CA PRO A 509 18.88 29.20 17.12
C PRO A 509 18.06 28.37 16.12
N VAL A 510 16.97 27.80 16.60
CA VAL A 510 15.99 27.08 15.79
C VAL A 510 14.60 27.69 15.96
N ARG A 511 13.63 27.27 15.14
CA ARG A 511 12.26 27.80 15.25
C ARG A 511 11.68 27.46 16.63
N GLY A 512 11.49 28.49 17.45
CA GLY A 512 10.92 28.33 18.78
C GLY A 512 11.89 27.79 19.82
N GLY A 513 13.22 27.85 19.61
CA GLY A 513 14.17 27.37 20.61
C GLY A 513 15.63 27.49 20.20
N ARG A 514 16.47 26.65 20.82
CA ARG A 514 17.88 26.42 20.47
C ARG A 514 18.14 24.92 20.46
N GLN A 515 19.13 24.51 19.68
CA GLN A 515 19.50 23.10 19.54
C GLN A 515 21.01 22.95 19.39
N THR A 516 21.51 21.84 19.92
CA THR A 516 22.84 21.30 19.61
C THR A 516 22.67 19.84 19.24
N ASN A 517 23.24 19.44 18.10
CA ASN A 517 23.31 18.02 17.73
C ASN A 517 24.67 17.47 18.14
N PHE A 518 24.65 16.32 18.79
CA PHE A 518 25.83 15.61 19.23
C PHE A 518 25.94 14.29 18.47
N ALA A 519 27.10 13.64 18.55
CA ALA A 519 27.36 12.38 17.86
C ALA A 519 26.32 11.27 18.16
N HIS A 520 25.68 11.30 19.34
CA HIS A 520 24.75 10.26 19.79
C HIS A 520 23.38 10.78 20.25
N GLY A 521 22.99 11.97 19.80
CA GLY A 521 21.66 12.53 20.08
C GLY A 521 21.64 14.05 20.02
N SER A 522 20.47 14.62 20.28
CA SER A 522 20.23 16.06 20.22
C SER A 522 19.69 16.55 21.55
N ILE A 523 20.06 17.78 21.93
CA ILE A 523 19.48 18.45 23.10
C ILE A 523 18.90 19.77 22.63
N LEU A 524 17.62 19.97 22.94
CA LEU A 524 16.83 21.11 22.50
C LEU A 524 16.33 21.88 23.71
N ALA A 525 16.39 23.21 23.63
CA ALA A 525 15.87 24.11 24.64
C ALA A 525 14.78 25.02 24.06
N SER A 526 13.61 25.03 24.67
CA SER A 526 12.51 25.95 24.34
C SER A 526 12.79 27.37 24.89
N PRO A 527 12.02 28.40 24.48
CA PRO A 527 12.34 29.80 24.80
C PRO A 527 12.11 30.12 26.28
N ASP A 528 11.30 29.33 26.97
CA ASP A 528 11.07 29.36 28.41
C ASP A 528 12.15 28.62 29.21
N GLY A 529 13.11 27.99 28.53
CA GLY A 529 14.26 27.32 29.13
C GLY A 529 14.05 25.84 29.45
N ALA A 530 12.89 25.24 29.12
CA ALA A 530 12.72 23.79 29.25
C ALA A 530 13.67 23.08 28.27
N VAL A 531 14.27 21.98 28.73
CA VAL A 531 15.25 21.22 27.96
C VAL A 531 14.77 19.79 27.81
N HIS A 532 14.83 19.29 26.58
CA HIS A 532 14.49 17.92 26.24
C HIS A 532 15.56 17.30 25.36
N THR A 533 15.75 16.00 25.53
CA THR A 533 16.78 15.22 24.85
C THR A 533 16.14 14.22 23.91
N VAL A 534 16.70 14.07 22.72
CA VAL A 534 16.17 13.17 21.67
C VAL A 534 17.32 12.31 21.15
N ARG A 535 17.19 10.99 21.23
CA ARG A 535 18.28 10.04 20.95
C ARG A 535 17.75 8.67 20.49
N GLY A 536 18.67 7.79 20.11
CA GLY A 536 18.34 6.41 19.76
C GLY A 536 17.40 6.30 18.56
N GLY A 537 16.54 5.27 18.56
CA GLY A 537 15.59 5.03 17.46
C GLY A 537 14.63 6.20 17.25
N ILE A 538 14.11 6.77 18.34
CA ILE A 538 13.24 7.96 18.29
C ILE A 538 13.98 9.17 17.72
N GLY A 539 15.22 9.39 18.15
CA GLY A 539 16.06 10.47 17.63
C GLY A 539 16.32 10.34 16.14
N ASN A 540 16.67 9.14 15.67
CA ASN A 540 16.89 8.89 14.24
C ASN A 540 15.64 9.17 13.41
N GLU A 541 14.46 8.84 13.92
CA GLU A 541 13.19 9.14 13.27
C GLU A 541 12.88 10.65 13.30
N TYR A 542 13.16 11.33 14.41
CA TYR A 542 13.04 12.79 14.43
C TYR A 542 13.97 13.48 13.41
N VAL A 543 15.18 12.95 13.21
CA VAL A 543 16.12 13.41 12.18
C VAL A 543 15.57 13.19 10.78
N SER A 544 15.04 11.99 10.49
CA SER A 544 14.49 11.64 9.16
C SER A 544 13.33 12.56 8.76
N LEU A 545 12.56 13.01 9.75
CA LEU A 545 11.43 13.94 9.59
C LEU A 545 11.85 15.42 9.52
N GLY A 546 13.16 15.72 9.58
CA GLY A 546 13.70 17.06 9.44
C GLY A 546 13.80 17.86 10.75
N TYR A 547 13.97 17.20 11.88
CA TYR A 547 14.06 17.81 13.21
C TYR A 547 12.88 18.76 13.49
N GLU A 548 13.15 19.98 13.95
CA GLU A 548 12.17 20.99 14.30
C GLU A 548 11.61 21.74 13.09
N HIS A 549 12.24 21.58 11.92
CA HIS A 549 11.65 21.98 10.63
C HIS A 549 10.58 20.99 10.16
N GLY A 550 10.60 19.77 10.70
CA GLY A 550 9.61 18.73 10.48
C GLY A 550 8.23 19.07 11.05
N TYR A 551 7.23 18.29 10.68
CA TYR A 551 5.85 18.53 11.12
C TYR A 551 5.63 18.27 12.62
N LEU A 552 6.52 17.53 13.30
CA LEU A 552 6.41 17.25 14.73
C LEU A 552 6.69 18.47 15.61
N GLY A 553 7.54 19.39 15.18
CA GLY A 553 8.01 20.53 15.98
C GLY A 553 9.01 20.12 17.06
N LEU A 554 9.14 20.92 18.12
CA LEU A 554 10.07 20.64 19.21
C LEU A 554 9.58 19.50 20.13
N PRO A 555 10.48 18.72 20.74
CA PRO A 555 10.12 17.79 21.81
C PRO A 555 9.55 18.54 23.01
N THR A 556 8.58 17.93 23.68
CA THR A 556 7.92 18.46 24.90
C THR A 556 8.09 17.53 26.11
N SER A 557 8.73 16.39 25.93
CA SER A 557 9.15 15.47 26.98
C SER A 557 10.49 14.82 26.62
N ASP A 558 11.16 14.24 27.61
CA ASP A 558 12.22 13.26 27.34
C ASP A 558 11.60 11.91 26.96
N GLU A 559 12.40 11.01 26.38
CA GLU A 559 12.00 9.63 26.07
C GLU A 559 11.46 8.89 27.31
N VAL A 560 10.23 8.39 27.22
CA VAL A 560 9.56 7.60 28.25
C VAL A 560 9.53 6.13 27.81
N CYS A 561 10.26 5.29 28.53
CA CYS A 561 10.35 3.85 28.27
C CYS A 561 9.59 3.02 29.30
N GLY A 562 9.37 1.74 28.97
CA GLY A 562 8.64 0.79 29.81
C GLY A 562 7.26 0.43 29.28
N LEU A 563 6.97 0.79 28.02
CA LEU A 563 5.78 0.34 27.32
C LEU A 563 5.86 -1.17 27.01
N ARG A 564 4.74 -1.72 26.52
CA ARG A 564 4.61 -3.13 26.12
C ARG A 564 5.83 -3.61 25.31
N ASN A 565 6.34 -4.79 25.63
CA ASN A 565 7.48 -5.41 24.93
C ASN A 565 8.76 -4.54 24.91
N GLY A 566 8.95 -3.66 25.89
CA GLY A 566 10.15 -2.83 26.02
C GLY A 566 10.15 -1.59 25.12
N GLY A 567 8.98 -1.13 24.68
CA GLY A 567 8.87 0.08 23.87
C GLY A 567 9.05 1.37 24.68
N CYS A 568 9.21 2.45 23.92
CA CYS A 568 9.36 3.81 24.40
C CYS A 568 8.52 4.76 23.52
N TYR A 569 8.20 5.94 24.06
CA TYR A 569 7.65 7.03 23.27
C TYR A 569 8.25 8.37 23.69
N GLN A 570 8.08 9.38 22.85
CA GLN A 570 8.43 10.75 23.18
C GLN A 570 7.38 11.72 22.61
N ASP A 571 7.04 12.75 23.38
CA ASP A 571 6.10 13.79 22.97
C ASP A 571 6.80 14.91 22.22
N PHE A 572 6.13 15.39 21.18
CA PHE A 572 6.49 16.57 20.42
C PHE A 572 5.28 17.50 20.34
N GLN A 573 5.52 18.77 20.01
CA GLN A 573 4.48 19.80 19.94
C GLN A 573 3.23 19.37 19.15
N ASN A 574 3.43 18.66 18.03
CA ASN A 574 2.36 18.29 17.10
C ASN A 574 2.16 16.77 16.95
N GLY A 575 2.75 15.94 17.82
CA GLY A 575 2.69 14.49 17.66
C GLY A 575 3.51 13.74 18.69
N GLN A 576 3.68 12.45 18.47
CA GLN A 576 4.54 11.58 19.27
C GLN A 576 5.36 10.69 18.34
N VAL A 577 6.52 10.24 18.78
CA VAL A 577 7.24 9.14 18.13
C VAL A 577 7.23 7.97 19.08
N HIS A 578 6.83 6.80 18.58
CA HIS A 578 6.81 5.55 19.34
C HIS A 578 7.84 4.61 18.76
N TRP A 579 8.61 3.94 19.62
CA TRP A 579 9.60 2.96 19.24
C TRP A 579 9.37 1.64 19.97
N SER A 580 9.52 0.54 19.26
CA SER A 580 9.65 -0.79 19.86
C SER A 580 10.73 -1.61 19.15
N PRO A 581 11.27 -2.66 19.80
CA PRO A 581 12.19 -3.57 19.13
C PRO A 581 11.61 -4.25 17.88
N GLY A 582 10.28 -4.45 17.84
CA GLY A 582 9.60 -5.16 16.75
C GLY A 582 9.23 -4.26 15.57
N SER A 583 8.82 -3.02 15.85
CA SER A 583 8.28 -2.11 14.84
C SER A 583 9.27 -1.03 14.38
N GLY A 584 10.32 -0.73 15.16
CA GLY A 584 11.13 0.47 14.95
C GLY A 584 10.41 1.75 15.43
N ALA A 585 10.95 2.91 15.09
CA ALA A 585 10.41 4.21 15.49
C ALA A 585 9.47 4.74 14.39
N HIS A 586 8.28 5.20 14.76
CA HIS A 586 7.30 5.80 13.85
C HIS A 586 6.57 6.95 14.52
N ALA A 587 6.34 8.02 13.77
CA ALA A 587 5.62 9.20 14.21
C ALA A 587 4.11 9.03 14.08
N THR A 588 3.37 9.44 15.12
CA THR A 588 1.91 9.49 15.15
C THR A 588 1.44 10.90 15.47
N ARG A 589 0.39 11.38 14.80
CA ARG A 589 -0.16 12.73 15.03
C ARG A 589 -1.66 12.81 14.74
N GLY A 590 -2.24 13.96 15.11
CA GLY A 590 -3.61 14.34 14.74
C GLY A 590 -4.66 13.29 15.06
N ALA A 591 -5.69 13.22 14.21
CA ALA A 591 -6.84 12.35 14.40
C ALA A 591 -6.49 10.85 14.43
N ILE A 592 -5.49 10.43 13.63
CA ILE A 592 -5.04 9.03 13.62
C ILE A 592 -4.44 8.63 14.97
N ARG A 593 -3.59 9.48 15.55
CA ARG A 593 -3.04 9.24 16.90
C ARG A 593 -4.13 9.24 17.95
N ASP A 594 -5.06 10.19 17.87
CA ASP A 594 -6.14 10.31 18.85
C ASP A 594 -7.09 9.10 18.78
N GLU A 595 -7.31 8.51 17.60
CA GLU A 595 -8.04 7.26 17.41
C GLU A 595 -7.25 6.06 17.96
N TRP A 596 -5.95 5.95 17.66
CA TRP A 596 -5.12 4.89 18.23
C TRP A 596 -5.13 4.92 19.76
N ARG A 597 -5.07 6.11 20.35
CA ARG A 597 -5.26 6.33 21.78
C ARG A 597 -6.61 5.80 22.27
N ALA A 598 -7.70 6.07 21.55
CA ALA A 598 -9.04 5.60 21.91
C ALA A 598 -9.13 4.07 21.87
N THR A 599 -8.41 3.42 20.95
CA THR A 599 -8.31 1.95 20.87
C THR A 599 -7.39 1.32 21.93
N GLY A 600 -6.76 2.11 22.80
CA GLY A 600 -5.92 1.61 23.90
C GLY A 600 -4.41 1.58 23.61
N TRP A 601 -3.94 2.36 22.63
CA TRP A 601 -2.53 2.47 22.25
C TRP A 601 -1.91 1.11 21.87
N GLU A 602 -0.65 0.87 22.23
CA GLU A 602 0.08 -0.37 21.99
C GLU A 602 -0.50 -1.58 22.76
N ASN A 603 -1.34 -1.34 23.76
CA ASN A 603 -2.05 -2.37 24.51
C ASN A 603 -3.40 -2.72 23.87
N GLY A 604 -3.85 -1.92 22.90
CA GLY A 604 -5.04 -2.14 22.10
C GLY A 604 -4.89 -3.23 21.05
N PRO A 605 -5.95 -3.49 20.27
CA PRO A 605 -5.95 -4.54 19.25
C PRO A 605 -4.97 -4.25 18.11
N LEU A 606 -4.61 -2.99 17.86
CA LEU A 606 -3.73 -2.59 16.76
C LEU A 606 -2.24 -2.86 17.03
N GLY A 607 -1.77 -2.73 18.28
CA GLY A 607 -0.34 -2.79 18.61
C GLY A 607 0.41 -1.49 18.26
N TYR A 608 1.74 -1.58 18.08
CA TYR A 608 2.58 -0.43 17.72
C TYR A 608 2.38 0.02 16.27
N PRO A 609 2.60 1.30 15.93
CA PRO A 609 2.69 1.76 14.55
C PRO A 609 3.87 1.09 13.84
N THR A 610 3.68 0.75 12.55
CA THR A 610 4.68 0.11 11.68
C THR A 610 5.05 0.96 10.45
N THR A 611 4.35 2.07 10.27
CA THR A 611 4.67 3.14 9.32
C THR A 611 4.41 4.48 9.99
N ASP A 612 4.98 5.55 9.45
CA ASP A 612 4.42 6.89 9.65
C ASP A 612 3.05 7.04 8.98
N GLU A 613 2.41 8.17 9.21
CA GLU A 613 1.18 8.56 8.53
C GLU A 613 1.46 8.80 7.03
N VAL A 614 0.78 8.03 6.17
CA VAL A 614 0.84 8.15 4.72
C VAL A 614 -0.40 8.87 4.22
N CYS A 615 -0.21 10.04 3.63
CA CYS A 615 -1.27 10.90 3.11
C CYS A 615 -1.23 11.01 1.58
N GLY A 616 -2.30 11.58 1.00
CA GLY A 616 -2.42 11.78 -0.45
C GLY A 616 -3.25 10.69 -1.14
N LEU A 617 -4.00 9.91 -0.36
CA LEU A 617 -4.99 8.99 -0.88
C LEU A 617 -6.19 9.74 -1.49
N ARG A 618 -7.12 8.98 -2.08
CA ARG A 618 -8.38 9.46 -2.64
C ARG A 618 -9.07 10.47 -1.68
N ASN A 619 -9.58 11.57 -2.23
CA ASN A 619 -10.24 12.64 -1.47
C ASN A 619 -9.40 13.25 -0.33
N GLY A 620 -8.06 13.16 -0.42
CA GLY A 620 -7.15 13.70 0.59
C GLY A 620 -7.04 12.83 1.83
N GLY A 621 -7.39 11.54 1.74
CA GLY A 621 -7.28 10.61 2.86
C GLY A 621 -5.83 10.32 3.26
N CYS A 622 -5.70 9.87 4.50
CA CYS A 622 -4.46 9.41 5.10
C CYS A 622 -4.68 8.06 5.78
N TYR A 623 -3.63 7.28 5.94
CA TYR A 623 -3.66 6.07 6.75
C TYR A 623 -2.35 5.88 7.51
N GLN A 624 -2.41 5.06 8.55
CA GLN A 624 -1.23 4.57 9.23
C GLN A 624 -1.39 3.08 9.53
N ASN A 625 -0.35 2.30 9.25
CA ASN A 625 -0.33 0.89 9.57
C ASN A 625 0.18 0.67 11.00
N PHE A 626 -0.38 -0.36 11.62
CA PHE A 626 -0.02 -0.87 12.93
C PHE A 626 0.29 -2.37 12.81
N GLU A 627 0.86 -2.97 13.85
CA GLU A 627 1.23 -4.40 13.86
C GLU A 627 0.09 -5.32 13.42
N ASN A 628 -1.14 -5.05 13.83
CA ASN A 628 -2.30 -5.92 13.59
C ASN A 628 -3.46 -5.21 12.87
N GLY A 629 -3.21 -4.06 12.23
CA GLY A 629 -4.27 -3.33 11.55
C GLY A 629 -3.83 -2.01 10.95
N SER A 630 -4.80 -1.13 10.73
CA SER A 630 -4.56 0.21 10.21
C SER A 630 -5.62 1.16 10.73
N ILE A 631 -5.27 2.44 10.84
CA ILE A 631 -6.26 3.51 11.01
C ILE A 631 -6.29 4.30 9.72
N ASN A 632 -7.49 4.54 9.20
CA ASN A 632 -7.72 5.33 7.99
C ASN A 632 -8.51 6.58 8.35
N TRP A 633 -8.13 7.70 7.77
CA TRP A 633 -8.73 9.00 8.03
C TRP A 633 -9.06 9.75 6.75
N THR A 634 -10.20 10.42 6.74
CA THR A 634 -10.49 11.53 5.84
C THR A 634 -11.14 12.66 6.61
N SER A 635 -11.16 13.87 6.04
CA SER A 635 -11.87 15.00 6.64
C SER A 635 -13.39 14.77 6.75
N THR A 636 -13.94 13.86 5.96
CA THR A 636 -15.39 13.58 5.91
C THR A 636 -15.78 12.46 6.88
N THR A 637 -15.00 11.38 6.91
CA THR A 637 -15.32 10.20 7.71
C THR A 637 -14.74 10.26 9.13
N GLY A 638 -13.64 10.98 9.35
CA GLY A 638 -12.86 10.87 10.58
C GLY A 638 -11.90 9.67 10.54
N ALA A 639 -11.17 9.46 11.64
CA ALA A 639 -10.21 8.36 11.77
C ALA A 639 -10.94 7.14 12.33
N HIS A 640 -10.76 5.97 11.71
CA HIS A 640 -11.36 4.71 12.15
C HIS A 640 -10.34 3.58 12.10
N ALA A 641 -10.32 2.77 13.15
CA ALA A 641 -9.48 1.60 13.26
C ALA A 641 -10.08 0.40 12.50
N LEU A 642 -9.24 -0.33 11.78
CA LEU A 642 -9.60 -1.61 11.17
C LEU A 642 -8.52 -2.63 11.52
N HIS A 643 -8.95 -3.86 11.82
CA HIS A 643 -8.07 -4.98 12.12
C HIS A 643 -8.69 -6.32 11.71
N GLY A 644 -7.86 -7.36 11.69
CA GLY A 644 -8.32 -8.74 11.44
C GLY A 644 -9.08 -8.93 10.12
N ALA A 645 -10.04 -9.86 10.15
CA ALA A 645 -10.73 -10.32 8.95
C ALA A 645 -11.53 -9.23 8.22
N ILE A 646 -12.08 -8.24 8.95
CA ILE A 646 -12.81 -7.13 8.33
C ILE A 646 -11.86 -6.25 7.51
N ARG A 647 -10.67 -5.92 8.06
CA ARG A 647 -9.65 -5.16 7.32
C ARG A 647 -9.16 -5.94 6.10
N ASP A 648 -8.91 -7.23 6.27
CA ASP A 648 -8.42 -8.07 5.18
C ASP A 648 -9.44 -8.14 4.03
N GLU A 649 -10.73 -8.21 4.34
CA GLU A 649 -11.80 -8.18 3.34
C GLU A 649 -11.93 -6.81 2.66
N TRP A 650 -11.80 -5.72 3.42
CA TRP A 650 -11.73 -4.39 2.81
C TRP A 650 -10.54 -4.26 1.84
N GLY A 651 -9.41 -4.89 2.17
CA GLY A 651 -8.27 -4.97 1.27
C GLY A 651 -8.55 -5.75 -0.02
N ARG A 652 -9.26 -6.88 0.08
CA ARG A 652 -9.67 -7.69 -1.08
C ARG A 652 -10.66 -6.96 -1.99
N THR A 653 -11.49 -6.09 -1.42
CA THR A 653 -12.43 -5.25 -2.19
C THR A 653 -11.79 -3.99 -2.79
N GLY A 654 -10.49 -3.76 -2.58
CA GLY A 654 -9.75 -2.66 -3.22
C GLY A 654 -9.58 -1.41 -2.34
N TRP A 655 -9.68 -1.55 -1.02
CA TRP A 655 -9.47 -0.47 -0.05
C TRP A 655 -10.42 0.72 -0.32
N GLU A 656 -9.94 1.95 -0.16
CA GLU A 656 -10.69 3.19 -0.39
C GLU A 656 -11.08 3.43 -1.86
N ASN A 657 -10.42 2.72 -2.78
CA ASN A 657 -10.71 2.76 -4.21
C ASN A 657 -11.77 1.72 -4.62
N GLY A 658 -12.08 0.80 -3.71
CA GLY A 658 -13.12 -0.21 -3.86
C GLY A 658 -14.54 0.36 -3.77
N PRO A 659 -15.56 -0.50 -3.96
CA PRO A 659 -16.97 -0.10 -3.95
C PRO A 659 -17.41 0.43 -2.57
N LEU A 660 -16.73 0.04 -1.48
CA LEU A 660 -17.09 0.42 -0.12
C LEU A 660 -16.66 1.86 0.25
N GLY A 661 -15.54 2.34 -0.30
CA GLY A 661 -14.94 3.62 0.12
C GLY A 661 -14.24 3.54 1.49
N TYR A 662 -14.18 4.66 2.21
CA TYR A 662 -13.57 4.75 3.53
C TYR A 662 -14.46 4.19 4.65
N PRO A 663 -13.88 3.68 5.76
CA PRO A 663 -14.64 3.33 6.96
C PRO A 663 -15.33 4.57 7.56
N THR A 664 -16.50 4.36 8.17
CA THR A 664 -17.31 5.41 8.83
C THR A 664 -17.59 5.12 10.30
N THR A 665 -17.23 3.92 10.76
CA THR A 665 -17.24 3.51 12.17
C THR A 665 -16.01 2.66 12.43
N ASP A 666 -15.63 2.50 13.69
CA ASP A 666 -14.80 1.36 14.11
C ASP A 666 -15.59 0.04 14.00
N GLU A 667 -14.91 -1.08 14.26
CA GLU A 667 -15.53 -2.40 14.33
C GLU A 667 -16.50 -2.50 15.53
N ILE A 668 -17.77 -2.80 15.26
CA ILE A 668 -18.83 -2.95 16.24
C ILE A 668 -19.13 -4.44 16.40
N CYS A 669 -18.76 -5.00 17.55
CA CYS A 669 -18.98 -6.39 17.92
C CYS A 669 -20.16 -6.58 18.88
N GLY A 670 -20.55 -7.84 19.07
CA GLY A 670 -21.65 -8.23 19.97
C GLY A 670 -22.96 -8.53 19.26
N LEU A 671 -22.92 -8.71 17.93
CA LEU A 671 -24.05 -9.17 17.15
C LEU A 671 -24.36 -10.65 17.43
N ARG A 672 -25.48 -11.12 16.88
CA ARG A 672 -25.93 -12.52 16.96
C ARG A 672 -24.78 -13.49 16.67
N ASN A 673 -24.64 -14.53 17.50
CA ASN A 673 -23.58 -15.54 17.40
C ASN A 673 -22.14 -14.98 17.48
N GLY A 674 -21.94 -13.83 18.14
CA GLY A 674 -20.62 -13.22 18.31
C GLY A 674 -20.11 -12.50 17.06
N GLY A 675 -21.01 -12.08 16.17
CA GLY A 675 -20.63 -11.35 14.98
C GLY A 675 -20.20 -9.91 15.26
N CYS A 676 -19.50 -9.36 14.28
CA CYS A 676 -19.04 -7.98 14.25
C CYS A 676 -19.33 -7.38 12.88
N TYR A 677 -19.40 -6.05 12.81
CA TYR A 677 -19.52 -5.35 11.55
C TYR A 677 -18.80 -4.01 11.59
N GLN A 678 -18.47 -3.50 10.41
CA GLN A 678 -17.95 -2.15 10.25
C GLN A 678 -18.64 -1.49 9.06
N ASN A 679 -19.06 -0.24 9.24
CA ASN A 679 -19.67 0.54 8.16
C ASN A 679 -18.61 1.28 7.36
N PHE A 680 -18.88 1.41 6.06
CA PHE A 680 -18.10 2.16 5.09
C PHE A 680 -19.01 3.17 4.40
N GLU A 681 -18.45 4.12 3.66
CA GLU A 681 -19.22 5.17 2.97
C GLU A 681 -20.40 4.62 2.16
N ASN A 682 -20.21 3.49 1.47
CA ASN A 682 -21.19 2.91 0.56
C ASN A 682 -21.64 1.49 0.93
N GLY A 683 -21.35 1.03 2.15
CA GLY A 683 -21.67 -0.35 2.52
C GLY A 683 -21.25 -0.75 3.92
N SER A 684 -21.11 -2.05 4.14
CA SER A 684 -20.61 -2.61 5.40
C SER A 684 -19.90 -3.92 5.13
N ILE A 685 -18.93 -4.26 5.97
CA ILE A 685 -18.39 -5.62 6.05
C ILE A 685 -18.92 -6.25 7.33
N ASN A 686 -19.49 -7.45 7.21
CA ASN A 686 -20.01 -8.20 8.34
C ASN A 686 -19.19 -9.48 8.50
N TRP A 687 -18.84 -9.81 9.74
CA TRP A 687 -18.03 -10.96 10.08
C TRP A 687 -18.69 -11.81 11.16
N THR A 688 -18.55 -13.13 11.01
CA THR A 688 -18.68 -14.09 12.12
C THR A 688 -17.60 -15.14 12.01
N SER A 689 -17.31 -15.84 13.11
CA SER A 689 -16.39 -16.98 13.09
C SER A 689 -16.83 -18.13 12.17
N THR A 690 -18.14 -18.23 11.87
CA THR A 690 -18.70 -19.30 11.03
C THR A 690 -18.71 -18.93 9.55
N THR A 691 -18.99 -17.67 9.23
CA THR A 691 -19.13 -17.22 7.83
C THR A 691 -17.87 -16.58 7.28
N GLY A 692 -16.99 -16.04 8.12
CA GLY A 692 -15.95 -15.11 7.67
C GLY A 692 -16.50 -13.69 7.44
N ALA A 693 -15.63 -12.80 6.97
CA ALA A 693 -15.95 -11.42 6.66
C ALA A 693 -16.42 -11.33 5.21
N HIS A 694 -17.54 -10.63 4.97
CA HIS A 694 -18.08 -10.43 3.62
C HIS A 694 -18.54 -8.99 3.47
N ALA A 695 -18.23 -8.40 2.31
CA ALA A 695 -18.67 -7.07 1.94
C ALA A 695 -20.11 -7.07 1.43
N LEU A 696 -20.88 -6.07 1.84
CA LEU A 696 -22.21 -5.78 1.31
C LEU A 696 -22.31 -4.30 0.95
N HIS A 697 -22.91 -3.99 -0.19
CA HIS A 697 -23.17 -2.63 -0.63
C HIS A 697 -24.45 -2.52 -1.45
N GLY A 698 -24.87 -1.28 -1.72
CA GLY A 698 -25.98 -0.98 -2.62
C GLY A 698 -27.30 -1.69 -2.29
N ALA A 699 -28.04 -2.05 -3.35
CA ALA A 699 -29.40 -2.55 -3.23
C ALA A 699 -29.51 -3.90 -2.50
N ILE A 700 -28.51 -4.77 -2.64
CA ILE A 700 -28.49 -6.07 -1.94
C ILE A 700 -28.36 -5.86 -0.44
N ARG A 701 -27.46 -4.97 0.01
CA ARG A 701 -27.33 -4.62 1.43
C ARG A 701 -28.60 -4.00 1.98
N ASP A 702 -29.18 -3.05 1.24
CA ASP A 702 -30.42 -2.38 1.64
C ASP A 702 -31.56 -3.40 1.83
N GLU A 703 -31.63 -4.39 0.93
CA GLU A 703 -32.64 -5.44 1.02
C GLU A 703 -32.40 -6.38 2.21
N TRP A 704 -31.15 -6.78 2.45
CA TRP A 704 -30.82 -7.54 3.66
C TRP A 704 -31.24 -6.79 4.92
N GLY A 705 -31.03 -5.47 4.95
CA GLY A 705 -31.53 -4.60 6.02
C GLY A 705 -33.05 -4.60 6.16
N ARG A 706 -33.80 -4.55 5.06
CA ARG A 706 -35.28 -4.67 5.09
C ARG A 706 -35.75 -6.04 5.58
N THR A 707 -34.97 -7.09 5.34
CA THR A 707 -35.27 -8.44 5.86
C THR A 707 -34.86 -8.64 7.33
N GLY A 708 -34.29 -7.63 7.99
CA GLY A 708 -33.95 -7.68 9.41
C GLY A 708 -32.50 -8.05 9.72
N TRP A 709 -31.58 -7.82 8.77
CA TRP A 709 -30.14 -8.06 8.94
C TRP A 709 -29.84 -9.51 9.37
N GLU A 710 -28.84 -9.73 10.22
CA GLU A 710 -28.44 -11.03 10.75
C GLU A 710 -29.51 -11.69 11.65
N ASN A 711 -30.44 -10.91 12.16
CA ASN A 711 -31.59 -11.39 12.94
C ASN A 711 -32.76 -11.81 12.04
N GLY A 712 -32.70 -11.45 10.76
CA GLY A 712 -33.66 -11.82 9.73
C GLY A 712 -33.60 -13.30 9.34
N PRO A 713 -34.48 -13.72 8.43
CA PRO A 713 -34.58 -15.11 7.99
C PRO A 713 -33.35 -15.57 7.20
N LEU A 714 -32.58 -14.65 6.61
CA LEU A 714 -31.40 -14.97 5.80
C LEU A 714 -30.16 -15.31 6.63
N GLY A 715 -30.01 -14.72 7.82
CA GLY A 715 -28.78 -14.81 8.62
C GLY A 715 -27.65 -13.97 8.05
N TYR A 716 -26.39 -14.36 8.31
CA TYR A 716 -25.21 -13.65 7.82
C TYR A 716 -24.92 -13.94 6.33
N PRO A 717 -24.25 -13.02 5.62
CA PRO A 717 -23.70 -13.30 4.29
C PRO A 717 -22.65 -14.42 4.35
N THR A 718 -22.54 -15.19 3.28
CA THR A 718 -21.56 -16.29 3.13
C THR A 718 -20.66 -16.14 1.91
N THR A 719 -20.94 -15.15 1.07
CA THR A 719 -20.07 -14.70 -0.03
C THR A 719 -20.14 -13.19 -0.10
N ASP A 720 -19.19 -12.57 -0.80
CA ASP A 720 -19.36 -11.22 -1.33
C ASP A 720 -20.43 -11.20 -2.45
N GLU A 721 -20.74 -10.01 -2.95
CA GLU A 721 -21.63 -9.82 -4.09
C GLU A 721 -21.00 -10.37 -5.38
N ILE A 722 -21.73 -11.27 -6.06
CA ILE A 722 -21.32 -11.91 -7.31
C ILE A 722 -22.14 -11.32 -8.45
N CYS A 723 -21.48 -10.58 -9.34
CA CYS A 723 -22.09 -9.94 -10.50
C CYS A 723 -21.78 -10.67 -11.80
N GLY A 724 -22.50 -10.31 -12.87
CA GLY A 724 -22.35 -10.89 -14.21
C GLY A 724 -23.51 -11.79 -14.62
N LEU A 725 -24.62 -11.76 -13.87
CA LEU A 725 -25.84 -12.47 -14.23
C LEU A 725 -26.55 -11.80 -15.41
N ARG A 726 -27.58 -12.47 -15.96
CA ARG A 726 -28.42 -12.01 -17.08
C ARG A 726 -28.80 -10.53 -16.94
N ASN A 727 -28.64 -9.74 -18.01
CA ASN A 727 -28.98 -8.32 -18.04
C ASN A 727 -28.26 -7.46 -16.96
N GLY A 728 -27.05 -7.86 -16.56
CA GLY A 728 -26.22 -7.11 -15.61
C GLY A 728 -26.64 -7.27 -14.15
N GLY A 729 -27.28 -8.39 -13.80
CA GLY A 729 -27.67 -8.68 -12.43
C GLY A 729 -26.51 -9.17 -11.57
N CYS A 730 -26.77 -9.17 -10.26
CA CYS A 730 -25.86 -9.63 -9.22
C CYS A 730 -26.64 -10.42 -8.17
N TYR A 731 -25.95 -11.25 -7.39
CA TYR A 731 -26.53 -11.93 -6.25
C TYR A 731 -25.53 -12.08 -5.12
N GLN A 732 -26.04 -12.34 -3.92
CA GLN A 732 -25.21 -12.65 -2.77
C GLN A 732 -25.83 -13.80 -1.97
N ASN A 733 -24.97 -14.72 -1.50
CA ASN A 733 -25.39 -15.83 -0.66
C ASN A 733 -25.45 -15.42 0.81
N PHE A 734 -26.45 -15.95 1.50
CA PHE A 734 -26.61 -15.87 2.94
C PHE A 734 -26.78 -17.29 3.50
N GLN A 735 -26.63 -17.45 4.81
CA GLN A 735 -26.72 -18.74 5.48
C GLN A 735 -27.98 -19.54 5.10
N ASN A 736 -29.12 -18.86 4.98
CA ASN A 736 -30.42 -19.51 4.75
C ASN A 736 -31.10 -19.07 3.44
N GLY A 737 -30.39 -18.43 2.50
CA GLY A 737 -31.00 -17.93 1.27
C GLY A 737 -30.05 -17.13 0.39
N GLN A 738 -30.62 -16.40 -0.56
CA GLN A 738 -29.89 -15.52 -1.47
C GLN A 738 -30.67 -14.23 -1.65
N ILE A 739 -29.97 -13.13 -1.94
CA ILE A 739 -30.59 -11.92 -2.48
C ILE A 739 -30.10 -11.75 -3.91
N HIS A 740 -31.02 -11.55 -4.84
CA HIS A 740 -30.74 -11.30 -6.25
C HIS A 740 -31.18 -9.89 -6.62
N TRP A 741 -30.38 -9.20 -7.41
CA TRP A 741 -30.65 -7.86 -7.91
C TRP A 741 -30.47 -7.80 -9.42
N SER A 742 -31.36 -7.07 -10.09
CA SER A 742 -31.15 -6.61 -11.47
C SER A 742 -31.67 -5.19 -11.64
N PRO A 743 -31.22 -4.44 -12.67
CA PRO A 743 -31.78 -3.13 -12.98
C PRO A 743 -33.30 -3.14 -13.20
N GLY A 744 -33.85 -4.25 -13.69
CA GLY A 744 -35.29 -4.37 -14.01
C GLY A 744 -36.17 -4.81 -12.84
N SER A 745 -35.62 -5.56 -11.87
CA SER A 745 -36.39 -6.14 -10.77
C SER A 745 -36.13 -5.47 -9.41
N GLY A 746 -34.99 -4.83 -9.22
CA GLY A 746 -34.50 -4.49 -7.88
C GLY A 746 -34.01 -5.72 -7.12
N ALA A 747 -33.64 -5.52 -5.85
CA ALA A 747 -33.09 -6.56 -4.98
C ALA A 747 -34.20 -7.28 -4.22
N HIS A 748 -34.21 -8.61 -4.26
CA HIS A 748 -35.20 -9.44 -3.57
C HIS A 748 -34.57 -10.70 -2.99
N ALA A 749 -34.98 -11.04 -1.77
CA ALA A 749 -34.58 -12.23 -1.07
C ALA A 749 -35.38 -13.47 -1.53
N THR A 750 -34.69 -14.58 -1.73
CA THR A 750 -35.28 -15.90 -2.02
C THR A 750 -34.62 -16.96 -1.15
N ARG A 751 -35.40 -17.94 -0.65
CA ARG A 751 -34.95 -18.94 0.32
C ARG A 751 -35.76 -20.23 0.25
N GLY A 752 -35.25 -21.26 0.93
CA GLY A 752 -35.93 -22.54 1.13
C GLY A 752 -36.41 -23.20 -0.17
N ALA A 753 -37.56 -23.89 -0.09
CA ALA A 753 -38.12 -24.66 -1.20
C ALA A 753 -38.44 -23.81 -2.44
N ILE A 754 -38.85 -22.54 -2.26
CA ILE A 754 -39.13 -21.64 -3.40
C ILE A 754 -37.84 -21.31 -4.16
N ARG A 755 -36.74 -21.03 -3.45
CA ARG A 755 -35.42 -20.83 -4.09
C ARG A 755 -34.95 -22.10 -4.81
N ASP A 756 -35.12 -23.25 -4.16
CA ASP A 756 -34.67 -24.53 -4.72
C ASP A 756 -35.46 -24.89 -5.99
N GLU A 757 -36.74 -24.53 -6.05
CA GLU A 757 -37.57 -24.64 -7.26
C GLU A 757 -37.16 -23.64 -8.35
N TRP A 758 -36.90 -22.38 -7.98
CA TRP A 758 -36.39 -21.40 -8.96
C TRP A 758 -35.04 -21.83 -9.55
N ARG A 759 -34.18 -22.43 -8.72
CA ARG A 759 -32.95 -23.07 -9.18
C ARG A 759 -33.22 -24.20 -10.17
N ALA A 760 -34.19 -25.08 -9.88
CA ALA A 760 -34.54 -26.21 -10.73
C ALA A 760 -35.08 -25.76 -12.10
N THR A 761 -35.76 -24.61 -12.15
CA THR A 761 -36.26 -23.99 -13.38
C THR A 761 -35.21 -23.18 -14.15
N GLY A 762 -33.96 -23.12 -13.68
CA GLY A 762 -32.85 -22.47 -14.38
C GLY A 762 -32.53 -21.05 -13.94
N TRP A 763 -32.94 -20.65 -12.73
CA TRP A 763 -32.70 -19.33 -12.15
C TRP A 763 -33.20 -18.18 -13.04
N GLU A 764 -32.45 -17.08 -13.11
CA GLU A 764 -32.77 -15.90 -13.91
C GLU A 764 -32.71 -16.16 -15.42
N ASN A 765 -32.04 -17.25 -15.83
CA ASN A 765 -32.00 -17.71 -17.22
C ASN A 765 -33.18 -18.63 -17.57
N GLY A 766 -33.92 -19.06 -16.55
CA GLY A 766 -35.14 -19.86 -16.68
C GLY A 766 -36.34 -19.06 -17.19
N PRO A 767 -37.50 -19.72 -17.32
CA PRO A 767 -38.72 -19.12 -17.85
C PRO A 767 -39.33 -18.06 -16.93
N LEU A 768 -38.89 -17.96 -15.68
CA LEU A 768 -39.41 -17.01 -14.69
C LEU A 768 -38.68 -15.65 -14.70
N GLY A 769 -37.41 -15.62 -15.07
CA GLY A 769 -36.56 -14.43 -14.91
C GLY A 769 -36.19 -14.15 -13.44
N TYR A 770 -35.90 -12.90 -13.12
CA TYR A 770 -35.54 -12.47 -11.75
C TYR A 770 -36.76 -12.40 -10.81
N PRO A 771 -36.56 -12.57 -9.49
CA PRO A 771 -37.62 -12.33 -8.51
C PRO A 771 -38.01 -10.85 -8.50
N THR A 772 -39.30 -10.56 -8.38
CA THR A 772 -39.88 -9.20 -8.33
C THR A 772 -40.49 -8.84 -6.97
N THR A 773 -40.58 -9.83 -6.08
CA THR A 773 -40.94 -9.66 -4.67
C THR A 773 -40.03 -10.53 -3.81
N ASN A 774 -39.94 -10.23 -2.52
CA ASN A 774 -39.56 -11.23 -1.53
C ASN A 774 -40.59 -12.36 -1.46
N GLU A 775 -40.25 -13.45 -0.78
CA GLU A 775 -41.21 -14.49 -0.41
C GLU A 775 -42.29 -13.92 0.53
N ILE A 776 -43.55 -14.10 0.15
CA ILE A 776 -44.73 -13.67 0.90
C ILE A 776 -45.43 -14.93 1.44
N CYS A 777 -45.44 -15.05 2.77
CA CYS A 777 -46.07 -16.17 3.48
C CYS A 777 -47.36 -15.74 4.18
N GLY A 778 -48.17 -16.73 4.59
CA GLY A 778 -49.45 -16.51 5.25
C GLY A 778 -50.65 -16.71 4.32
N LEU A 779 -50.43 -17.36 3.17
CA LEU A 779 -51.51 -17.84 2.30
C LEU A 779 -52.29 -18.98 2.96
N ARG A 780 -53.38 -19.42 2.31
CA ARG A 780 -54.23 -20.51 2.82
C ARG A 780 -53.40 -21.75 3.12
N ASN A 781 -53.73 -22.48 4.17
CA ASN A 781 -52.97 -23.68 4.61
C ASN A 781 -51.48 -23.43 4.92
N GLY A 782 -51.11 -22.19 5.25
CA GLY A 782 -49.72 -21.84 5.58
C GLY A 782 -48.80 -21.72 4.38
N GLY A 783 -49.36 -21.53 3.18
CA GLY A 783 -48.56 -21.41 1.97
C GLY A 783 -47.77 -20.10 1.89
N CYS A 784 -46.80 -20.12 0.99
CA CYS A 784 -45.96 -18.99 0.63
C CYS A 784 -45.88 -18.88 -0.90
N TYR A 785 -45.58 -17.69 -1.40
CA TYR A 785 -45.31 -17.49 -2.81
C TYR A 785 -44.24 -16.44 -3.05
N GLN A 786 -43.65 -16.47 -4.23
CA GLN A 786 -42.77 -15.42 -4.72
C GLN A 786 -43.10 -15.14 -6.19
N THR A 787 -43.12 -13.87 -6.55
CA THR A 787 -43.33 -13.44 -7.94
C THR A 787 -41.99 -13.21 -8.61
N TYR A 788 -41.98 -13.47 -9.91
CA TYR A 788 -40.86 -13.29 -10.80
C TYR A 788 -41.32 -12.48 -12.02
N GLN A 789 -40.39 -12.04 -12.85
CA GLN A 789 -40.70 -11.21 -14.03
C GLN A 789 -41.78 -11.82 -14.92
N ASP A 790 -41.71 -13.12 -15.15
CA ASP A 790 -42.56 -13.83 -16.12
C ASP A 790 -43.40 -14.95 -15.46
N GLY A 791 -43.56 -14.95 -14.14
CA GLY A 791 -44.37 -15.95 -13.44
C GLY A 791 -44.32 -15.89 -11.93
N SER A 792 -44.67 -17.00 -11.28
CA SER A 792 -44.64 -17.13 -9.82
C SER A 792 -44.30 -18.54 -9.39
N ILE A 793 -43.76 -18.69 -8.19
CA ILE A 793 -43.60 -19.99 -7.52
C ILE A 793 -44.46 -19.96 -6.26
N HIS A 794 -45.28 -20.99 -6.09
CA HIS A 794 -46.09 -21.17 -4.88
C HIS A 794 -45.65 -22.43 -4.15
N TRP A 795 -45.61 -22.36 -2.83
CA TRP A 795 -45.24 -23.45 -1.95
C TRP A 795 -46.30 -23.71 -0.89
N THR A 796 -46.56 -24.99 -0.64
CA THR A 796 -47.18 -25.47 0.60
C THR A 796 -46.49 -26.73 1.10
N SER A 797 -46.70 -27.06 2.38
CA SER A 797 -46.21 -28.33 2.93
C SER A 797 -46.82 -29.57 2.27
N ALA A 798 -48.02 -29.46 1.68
CA ALA A 798 -48.71 -30.57 1.04
C ALA A 798 -48.30 -30.75 -0.43
N ALA A 799 -48.13 -29.66 -1.17
CA ALA A 799 -47.84 -29.69 -2.60
C ALA A 799 -46.34 -29.65 -2.92
N GLY A 800 -45.52 -29.04 -2.07
CA GLY A 800 -44.17 -28.61 -2.45
C GLY A 800 -44.19 -27.25 -3.16
N ALA A 801 -43.03 -26.82 -3.68
CA ALA A 801 -42.90 -25.58 -4.46
C ALA A 801 -43.03 -25.92 -5.94
N HIS A 802 -43.85 -25.17 -6.68
CA HIS A 802 -44.04 -25.36 -8.12
C HIS A 802 -44.11 -24.02 -8.84
N ALA A 803 -43.49 -23.95 -10.01
CA ALA A 803 -43.46 -22.77 -10.87
C ALA A 803 -44.66 -22.73 -11.82
N THR A 804 -45.26 -21.55 -11.96
CA THR A 804 -46.40 -21.30 -12.86
C THR A 804 -46.15 -20.00 -13.63
N HIS A 805 -46.25 -20.03 -14.96
CA HIS A 805 -45.86 -18.94 -15.85
C HIS A 805 -46.71 -18.84 -17.12
N GLY A 806 -46.48 -17.79 -17.92
CA GLY A 806 -47.13 -17.61 -19.22
C GLY A 806 -48.66 -17.76 -19.19
N ALA A 807 -49.22 -18.37 -20.25
CA ALA A 807 -50.67 -18.47 -20.42
C ALA A 807 -51.36 -19.31 -19.33
N ILE A 808 -50.72 -20.37 -18.84
CA ILE A 808 -51.26 -21.17 -17.74
C ILE A 808 -51.36 -20.32 -16.46
N GLY A 809 -50.31 -19.57 -16.14
CA GLY A 809 -50.32 -18.65 -15.01
C GLY A 809 -51.34 -17.52 -15.12
N GLU A 810 -51.46 -16.89 -16.29
CA GLU A 810 -52.51 -15.89 -16.55
C GLU A 810 -53.92 -16.46 -16.35
N ARG A 811 -54.14 -17.70 -16.81
CA ARG A 811 -55.42 -18.39 -16.64
C ARG A 811 -55.70 -18.69 -15.16
N TRP A 812 -54.72 -19.23 -14.44
CA TRP A 812 -54.86 -19.51 -13.01
C TRP A 812 -55.11 -18.23 -12.21
N ALA A 813 -54.40 -17.15 -12.53
CA ALA A 813 -54.58 -15.84 -11.93
C ALA A 813 -56.01 -15.29 -12.14
N SER A 814 -56.56 -15.45 -13.36
CA SER A 814 -57.95 -15.07 -13.67
C SER A 814 -59.00 -15.83 -12.86
N GLN A 815 -58.61 -16.95 -12.23
CA GLN A 815 -59.46 -17.80 -11.40
C GLN A 815 -59.19 -17.62 -9.90
N ASN A 816 -58.58 -16.49 -9.51
CA ASN A 816 -58.27 -16.15 -8.13
C ASN A 816 -57.19 -17.04 -7.49
N TRP A 817 -56.22 -17.49 -8.31
CA TRP A 817 -54.98 -18.13 -7.85
C TRP A 817 -55.25 -19.33 -6.92
N GLU A 818 -54.48 -19.46 -5.85
CA GLU A 818 -54.61 -20.50 -4.85
C GLU A 818 -55.91 -20.37 -4.05
N GLN A 819 -56.55 -19.20 -4.01
CA GLN A 819 -57.89 -19.03 -3.40
C GLN A 819 -59.01 -19.54 -4.32
N GLY A 820 -58.70 -19.82 -5.59
CA GLY A 820 -59.62 -20.31 -6.59
C GLY A 820 -60.02 -21.78 -6.42
N PRO A 821 -60.92 -22.26 -7.29
CA PRO A 821 -61.39 -23.65 -7.28
C PRO A 821 -60.26 -24.67 -7.60
N LEU A 822 -59.19 -24.24 -8.26
CA LEU A 822 -58.04 -25.09 -8.56
C LEU A 822 -57.10 -25.26 -7.37
N GLY A 823 -56.99 -24.28 -6.47
CA GLY A 823 -56.03 -24.34 -5.37
C GLY A 823 -54.57 -24.18 -5.82
N TYR A 824 -53.65 -24.72 -5.05
CA TYR A 824 -52.21 -24.64 -5.32
C TYR A 824 -51.79 -25.51 -6.50
N PRO A 825 -50.74 -25.11 -7.26
CA PRO A 825 -50.09 -26.02 -8.20
C PRO A 825 -49.48 -27.21 -7.45
N THR A 826 -49.51 -28.37 -8.10
CA THR A 826 -49.02 -29.67 -7.58
C THR A 826 -48.00 -30.32 -8.51
N SER A 827 -47.73 -29.68 -9.65
CA SER A 827 -46.65 -29.98 -10.58
C SER A 827 -46.17 -28.66 -11.16
N ASP A 828 -44.96 -28.65 -11.72
CA ASP A 828 -44.57 -27.61 -12.68
C ASP A 828 -45.34 -27.75 -14.00
N GLU A 829 -45.16 -26.79 -14.89
CA GLU A 829 -45.67 -26.87 -16.26
C GLU A 829 -44.92 -27.95 -17.05
N ILE A 830 -45.67 -28.95 -17.51
CA ILE A 830 -45.15 -30.06 -18.29
C ILE A 830 -45.42 -29.77 -19.77
N ALA A 831 -44.35 -29.61 -20.54
CA ALA A 831 -44.43 -29.44 -21.98
C ALA A 831 -44.96 -30.71 -22.68
N THR A 832 -45.78 -30.51 -23.70
CA THR A 832 -46.26 -31.56 -24.59
C THR A 832 -45.89 -31.22 -26.03
N GLY A 833 -46.02 -32.17 -26.96
CA GLY A 833 -45.68 -31.94 -28.38
C GLY A 833 -46.49 -30.81 -29.05
N THR A 834 -47.59 -30.36 -28.43
CA THR A 834 -48.52 -29.36 -28.99
C THR A 834 -48.89 -28.24 -28.00
N GLY A 835 -48.24 -28.17 -26.83
CA GLY A 835 -48.64 -27.25 -25.76
C GLY A 835 -47.95 -27.53 -24.43
N SER A 836 -48.64 -27.26 -23.33
CA SER A 836 -48.22 -27.60 -21.96
C SER A 836 -49.43 -27.82 -21.07
N TYR A 837 -49.24 -28.47 -19.92
CA TYR A 837 -50.26 -28.53 -18.88
C TYR A 837 -49.64 -28.40 -17.49
N GLN A 838 -50.45 -28.00 -16.51
CA GLN A 838 -50.06 -27.95 -15.11
C GLN A 838 -51.17 -28.51 -14.22
N MET A 839 -50.77 -29.25 -13.20
CA MET A 839 -51.68 -29.83 -12.21
C MET A 839 -51.86 -28.90 -11.02
N PHE A 840 -53.09 -28.85 -10.52
CA PHE A 840 -53.49 -28.13 -9.31
C PHE A 840 -54.26 -29.07 -8.37
N GLU A 841 -54.37 -28.72 -7.09
CA GLU A 841 -55.09 -29.52 -6.08
C GLU A 841 -56.49 -29.96 -6.55
N GLY A 842 -57.21 -29.03 -7.20
CA GLY A 842 -58.58 -29.18 -7.68
C GLY A 842 -58.72 -29.46 -9.17
N GLY A 843 -57.63 -29.66 -9.94
CA GLY A 843 -57.76 -29.79 -11.38
C GLY A 843 -56.46 -29.70 -12.19
N ALA A 844 -56.60 -29.30 -13.44
CA ALA A 844 -55.49 -29.01 -14.34
C ALA A 844 -55.80 -27.78 -15.20
N ILE A 845 -54.77 -27.06 -15.64
CA ILE A 845 -54.89 -26.10 -16.73
C ILE A 845 -54.04 -26.61 -17.88
N ILE A 846 -54.60 -26.58 -19.08
CA ILE A 846 -53.95 -27.04 -20.29
C ILE A 846 -53.84 -25.86 -21.25
N TRP A 847 -52.65 -25.65 -21.79
CA TRP A 847 -52.38 -24.70 -22.86
C TRP A 847 -52.07 -25.46 -24.15
N THR A 848 -52.64 -25.01 -25.27
CA THR A 848 -52.37 -25.59 -26.59
C THR A 848 -51.88 -24.51 -27.56
N ALA A 849 -50.78 -24.82 -28.27
CA ALA A 849 -50.14 -23.92 -29.20
C ALA A 849 -50.99 -23.70 -30.47
N ASN A 850 -51.69 -24.75 -30.94
CA ASN A 850 -52.60 -24.69 -32.07
C ASN A 850 -53.94 -24.06 -31.66
N GLY A 851 -53.97 -22.73 -31.61
CA GLY A 851 -55.15 -21.92 -31.28
C GLY A 851 -54.97 -21.00 -30.07
N SER A 852 -53.84 -21.07 -29.36
CA SER A 852 -53.51 -20.24 -28.19
C SER A 852 -54.64 -20.22 -27.13
N ARG A 853 -55.22 -21.38 -26.84
CA ARG A 853 -56.30 -21.52 -25.85
C ARG A 853 -55.78 -22.16 -24.56
N THR A 854 -56.26 -21.63 -23.44
CA THR A 854 -56.11 -22.23 -22.11
C THR A 854 -57.45 -22.82 -21.68
N GLU A 855 -57.47 -24.10 -21.35
CA GLU A 855 -58.66 -24.79 -20.84
C GLU A 855 -58.45 -25.19 -19.39
N THR A 856 -59.41 -24.83 -18.54
CA THR A 856 -59.40 -25.23 -17.12
C THR A 856 -60.25 -26.47 -16.96
N ILE A 857 -59.65 -27.51 -16.42
CA ILE A 857 -60.32 -28.74 -16.04
C ILE A 857 -60.43 -28.77 -14.51
N THR A 858 -61.63 -28.57 -13.99
CA THR A 858 -61.89 -28.75 -12.54
C THR A 858 -62.35 -30.18 -12.29
N MET A 859 -61.74 -30.88 -11.34
CA MET A 859 -62.19 -32.21 -10.96
C MET A 859 -63.48 -32.11 -10.16
N ASN A 860 -64.56 -32.70 -10.67
CA ASN A 860 -65.78 -32.85 -9.88
C ASN A 860 -65.60 -33.99 -8.86
N SER A 861 -65.41 -33.62 -7.59
CA SER A 861 -65.18 -34.56 -6.49
C SER A 861 -66.46 -35.22 -5.96
N SER A 862 -67.63 -34.80 -6.45
CA SER A 862 -68.94 -35.23 -5.93
C SER A 862 -69.18 -36.71 -6.21
N GLY A 863 -69.22 -37.53 -5.15
CA GLY A 863 -69.51 -38.97 -5.24
C GLY A 863 -68.30 -39.89 -5.42
N LEU A 864 -67.06 -39.36 -5.46
CA LEU A 864 -65.82 -40.13 -5.47
C LEU A 864 -65.27 -40.35 -4.04
N THR A 865 -64.68 -41.51 -3.77
CA THR A 865 -63.91 -41.73 -2.53
C THR A 865 -62.56 -40.99 -2.61
N PRO A 866 -61.90 -40.69 -1.47
CA PRO A 866 -60.57 -40.06 -1.47
C PRO A 866 -59.54 -40.79 -2.35
N THR A 867 -59.52 -42.13 -2.31
CA THR A 867 -58.64 -42.95 -3.15
C THR A 867 -58.95 -42.85 -4.65
N GLN A 868 -60.22 -42.70 -5.03
CA GLN A 868 -60.62 -42.50 -6.42
C GLN A 868 -60.25 -41.11 -6.92
N GLN A 869 -60.43 -40.09 -6.06
CA GLN A 869 -60.00 -38.72 -6.34
C GLN A 869 -58.48 -38.65 -6.53
N ASP A 870 -57.71 -39.28 -5.64
CA ASP A 870 -56.25 -39.34 -5.74
C ASP A 870 -55.78 -40.04 -7.02
N TYR A 871 -56.45 -41.15 -7.39
CA TYR A 871 -56.14 -41.85 -8.63
C TYR A 871 -56.36 -40.95 -9.85
N LEU A 872 -57.53 -40.32 -9.97
CA LEU A 872 -57.83 -39.42 -11.09
C LEU A 872 -56.88 -38.22 -11.13
N ARG A 873 -56.56 -37.64 -9.96
CA ARG A 873 -55.61 -36.52 -9.88
C ARG A 873 -54.25 -36.89 -10.47
N GLN A 874 -53.79 -38.10 -10.22
CA GLN A 874 -52.51 -38.59 -10.72
C GLN A 874 -52.60 -39.17 -12.16
N ALA A 875 -53.77 -39.63 -12.62
CA ALA A 875 -53.94 -40.30 -13.92
C ALA A 875 -54.33 -39.33 -15.05
N LEU A 876 -55.11 -38.30 -14.74
CA LEU A 876 -55.55 -37.29 -15.70
C LEU A 876 -54.40 -36.67 -16.52
N PRO A 877 -53.29 -36.21 -15.91
CA PRO A 877 -52.19 -35.65 -16.69
C PRO A 877 -51.56 -36.66 -17.68
N ALA A 878 -51.46 -37.93 -17.28
CA ALA A 878 -50.95 -38.99 -18.14
C ALA A 878 -51.91 -39.28 -19.31
N ALA A 879 -53.23 -39.27 -19.06
CA ALA A 879 -54.26 -39.44 -20.08
C ALA A 879 -54.33 -38.26 -21.07
N VAL A 880 -54.13 -37.03 -20.58
CA VAL A 880 -54.03 -35.84 -21.41
C VAL A 880 -52.79 -35.90 -22.30
N ALA A 881 -51.64 -36.26 -21.73
CA ALA A 881 -50.40 -36.42 -22.50
C ALA A 881 -50.55 -37.49 -23.60
N GLU A 882 -51.19 -38.61 -23.28
CA GLU A 882 -51.51 -39.67 -24.25
C GLU A 882 -52.44 -39.17 -25.35
N SER A 883 -53.53 -38.47 -25.00
CA SER A 883 -54.47 -37.90 -25.96
C SER A 883 -53.77 -36.94 -26.92
N GLN A 884 -52.97 -36.02 -26.39
CA GLN A 884 -52.27 -35.04 -27.22
C GLN A 884 -51.21 -35.68 -28.13
N GLN A 885 -50.52 -36.73 -27.67
CA GLN A 885 -49.48 -37.38 -28.45
C GLN A 885 -50.02 -38.38 -29.48
N TYR A 886 -51.09 -39.12 -29.13
CA TYR A 886 -51.55 -40.28 -29.90
C TYR A 886 -53.02 -40.20 -30.34
N GLY A 887 -53.82 -39.25 -29.84
CA GLY A 887 -55.22 -39.06 -30.20
C GLY A 887 -56.20 -40.01 -29.51
N VAL A 888 -55.80 -40.67 -28.42
CA VAL A 888 -56.73 -41.48 -27.61
C VAL A 888 -57.59 -40.55 -26.76
N PRO A 889 -58.93 -40.62 -26.80
CA PRO A 889 -59.77 -39.76 -25.96
C PRO A 889 -59.42 -39.91 -24.47
N VAL A 890 -59.34 -38.79 -23.75
CA VAL A 890 -58.90 -38.75 -22.34
C VAL A 890 -59.85 -39.59 -21.47
N SER A 891 -61.16 -39.50 -21.72
CA SER A 891 -62.17 -40.29 -21.02
C SER A 891 -61.98 -41.80 -21.24
N VAL A 892 -61.57 -42.20 -22.45
CA VAL A 892 -61.29 -43.59 -22.79
C VAL A 892 -60.03 -44.08 -22.09
N ALA A 893 -58.95 -43.31 -22.14
CA ALA A 893 -57.70 -43.65 -21.45
C ALA A 893 -57.93 -43.83 -19.93
N LEU A 894 -58.63 -42.88 -19.29
CA LEU A 894 -58.99 -42.96 -17.88
C LEU A 894 -59.95 -44.11 -17.58
N GLY A 895 -60.98 -44.31 -18.40
CA GLY A 895 -61.96 -45.36 -18.22
C GLY A 895 -61.35 -46.76 -18.34
N GLN A 896 -60.49 -46.97 -19.34
CA GLN A 896 -59.73 -48.21 -19.50
C GLN A 896 -58.75 -48.40 -18.34
N SER A 897 -57.97 -47.37 -17.99
CA SER A 897 -57.01 -47.51 -16.90
C SER A 897 -57.69 -47.83 -15.57
N ILE A 898 -58.86 -47.22 -15.26
CA ILE A 898 -59.66 -47.54 -14.07
C ILE A 898 -60.08 -49.01 -14.09
N LEU A 899 -60.61 -49.49 -15.22
CA LEU A 899 -61.10 -50.86 -15.35
C LEU A 899 -59.98 -51.89 -15.22
N GLU A 900 -58.87 -51.68 -15.94
CA GLU A 900 -57.75 -52.62 -16.02
C GLU A 900 -56.93 -52.67 -14.72
N SER A 901 -56.74 -51.51 -14.08
CA SER A 901 -55.91 -51.42 -12.88
C SER A 901 -56.69 -51.51 -11.58
N GLY A 902 -58.03 -51.47 -11.63
CA GLY A 902 -58.87 -51.35 -10.44
C GLY A 902 -58.54 -50.09 -9.64
N TRP A 903 -58.62 -48.92 -10.29
CA TRP A 903 -58.21 -47.62 -9.71
C TRP A 903 -56.75 -47.59 -9.24
N GLY A 904 -55.86 -48.26 -9.98
CA GLY A 904 -54.44 -48.36 -9.65
C GLY A 904 -54.09 -49.39 -8.58
N GLY A 905 -55.09 -50.05 -7.99
CA GLY A 905 -54.90 -51.00 -6.88
C GLY A 905 -54.36 -52.38 -7.27
N SER A 906 -54.34 -52.75 -8.56
CA SER A 906 -53.79 -54.04 -9.01
C SER A 906 -52.29 -54.16 -8.71
N THR A 907 -51.78 -55.37 -8.56
CA THR A 907 -50.32 -55.59 -8.38
C THR A 907 -49.52 -55.09 -9.58
N LEU A 908 -50.05 -55.19 -10.79
CA LEU A 908 -49.40 -54.70 -12.02
C LEU A 908 -49.26 -53.17 -12.01
N SER A 909 -50.32 -52.44 -11.67
CA SER A 909 -50.29 -50.99 -11.61
C SER A 909 -49.52 -50.44 -10.41
N SER A 910 -49.72 -51.01 -9.22
CA SER A 910 -49.14 -50.48 -7.98
C SER A 910 -47.64 -50.77 -7.81
N ARG A 911 -47.12 -51.87 -8.36
CA ARG A 911 -45.68 -52.21 -8.27
C ARG A 911 -44.89 -51.98 -9.55
N TYR A 912 -45.54 -52.07 -10.71
CA TYR A 912 -44.86 -52.06 -12.01
C TYR A 912 -45.36 -50.96 -12.94
N ASN A 913 -46.21 -50.06 -12.44
CA ASN A 913 -46.81 -48.95 -13.18
C ASN A 913 -47.59 -49.37 -14.43
N ASN A 914 -48.00 -50.64 -14.57
CA ASN A 914 -48.74 -51.09 -15.75
C ASN A 914 -50.24 -50.94 -15.53
N TYR A 915 -50.83 -49.83 -16.00
CA TYR A 915 -52.22 -49.47 -15.74
C TYR A 915 -53.23 -50.05 -16.74
N PHE A 916 -52.75 -50.62 -17.84
CA PHE A 916 -53.59 -51.12 -18.95
C PHE A 916 -53.44 -52.63 -19.21
N GLY A 917 -52.61 -53.32 -18.41
CA GLY A 917 -52.38 -54.76 -18.54
C GLY A 917 -51.59 -55.16 -19.81
N ILE A 918 -50.80 -54.25 -20.39
CA ILE A 918 -50.12 -54.49 -21.67
C ILE A 918 -49.07 -55.60 -21.54
N LYS A 919 -49.15 -56.60 -22.41
CA LYS A 919 -48.27 -57.77 -22.44
C LYS A 919 -46.91 -57.42 -23.02
N CYS A 920 -45.85 -58.05 -22.50
CA CYS A 920 -44.47 -57.86 -22.97
C CYS A 920 -44.14 -58.71 -24.22
N SER A 921 -45.03 -58.70 -25.23
CA SER A 921 -44.86 -59.50 -26.46
C SER A 921 -44.19 -58.71 -27.60
N THR A 922 -44.19 -57.39 -27.52
CA THR A 922 -43.56 -56.47 -28.48
C THR A 922 -42.80 -55.38 -27.73
N SER A 923 -41.75 -54.83 -28.34
CA SER A 923 -40.97 -53.74 -27.72
C SER A 923 -41.66 -52.39 -27.92
N SER A 924 -41.45 -51.48 -26.98
CA SER A 924 -41.97 -50.10 -26.97
C SER A 924 -40.87 -49.15 -26.49
N PRO A 925 -40.83 -47.89 -26.96
CA PRO A 925 -39.91 -46.89 -26.42
C PRO A 925 -40.17 -46.51 -24.95
N TYR A 926 -41.34 -46.83 -24.40
CA TYR A 926 -41.74 -46.46 -23.04
C TYR A 926 -41.56 -47.58 -22.00
N GLN A 927 -41.37 -48.82 -22.43
CA GLN A 927 -41.23 -49.95 -21.49
C GLN A 927 -39.83 -49.94 -20.86
N SER A 928 -39.74 -50.10 -19.56
CA SER A 928 -38.46 -50.23 -18.82
C SER A 928 -38.04 -51.69 -18.60
N GLY A 929 -38.97 -52.63 -18.81
CA GLY A 929 -38.68 -54.06 -18.69
C GLY A 929 -39.93 -54.93 -18.83
N CYS A 930 -39.78 -56.21 -18.48
CA CYS A 930 -40.87 -57.18 -18.46
C CYS A 930 -40.91 -57.92 -17.12
N ILE A 931 -42.10 -58.25 -16.62
CA ILE A 931 -42.31 -59.13 -15.48
C ILE A 931 -43.23 -60.29 -15.86
N ASN A 932 -42.88 -61.51 -15.43
CA ASN A 932 -43.76 -62.66 -15.56
C ASN A 932 -44.63 -62.78 -14.31
N MET A 933 -45.94 -62.75 -14.48
CA MET A 933 -46.91 -62.90 -13.40
C MET A 933 -47.88 -64.03 -13.72
N GLY A 934 -48.14 -64.88 -12.71
CA GLY A 934 -49.17 -65.89 -12.80
C GLY A 934 -50.56 -65.25 -12.75
N SER A 935 -51.34 -65.41 -13.81
CA SER A 935 -52.77 -65.12 -13.84
C SER A 935 -53.54 -66.43 -13.80
N GLY A 936 -54.50 -66.56 -12.88
CA GLY A 936 -55.40 -67.72 -12.85
C GLY A 936 -56.35 -67.69 -14.04
N GLU A 937 -56.21 -68.62 -14.99
CA GLU A 937 -57.18 -68.83 -16.07
C GLU A 937 -57.94 -70.14 -15.83
N TYR A 938 -59.27 -70.08 -15.99
CA TYR A 938 -60.10 -71.28 -16.09
C TYR A 938 -60.14 -71.73 -17.54
N LEU A 939 -59.37 -72.78 -17.85
CA LEU A 939 -59.47 -73.50 -19.11
C LEU A 939 -60.17 -74.83 -18.83
N HIS A 940 -61.30 -75.08 -19.50
CA HIS A 940 -62.03 -76.35 -19.50
C HIS A 940 -62.22 -76.96 -18.10
N SER A 941 -62.97 -76.26 -17.23
CA SER A 941 -63.36 -76.72 -15.88
C SER A 941 -62.21 -76.97 -14.87
N SER A 942 -61.01 -76.42 -15.10
CA SER A 942 -59.90 -76.42 -14.11
C SER A 942 -59.24 -75.03 -13.99
N TYR A 943 -58.90 -74.62 -12.76
CA TYR A 943 -58.13 -73.40 -12.49
C TYR A 943 -56.65 -73.67 -12.73
N GLN A 944 -56.05 -73.01 -13.72
CA GLN A 944 -54.62 -73.10 -14.01
C GLN A 944 -53.96 -71.73 -13.83
N ILE A 945 -52.77 -71.69 -13.23
CA ILE A 945 -51.96 -70.46 -13.17
C ILE A 945 -51.17 -70.41 -14.47
N ILE A 946 -51.57 -69.53 -15.38
CA ILE A 946 -50.82 -69.25 -16.61
C ILE A 946 -49.88 -68.08 -16.33
N SER A 947 -48.58 -68.33 -16.46
CA SER A 947 -47.57 -67.27 -16.37
C SER A 947 -47.63 -66.44 -17.64
N SER A 948 -47.99 -65.17 -17.50
CA SER A 948 -48.01 -64.18 -18.59
C SER A 948 -46.93 -63.13 -18.38
N SER A 949 -46.29 -62.71 -19.47
CA SER A 949 -45.32 -61.60 -19.44
C SER A 949 -46.03 -60.25 -19.65
N PHE A 950 -45.77 -59.29 -18.76
CA PHE A 950 -46.33 -57.93 -18.79
C PHE A 950 -45.21 -56.89 -18.80
N ARG A 951 -45.45 -55.74 -19.44
CA ARG A 951 -44.52 -54.61 -19.43
C ARG A 951 -44.40 -53.99 -18.03
N ILE A 952 -43.21 -53.48 -17.72
CA ILE A 952 -42.91 -52.64 -16.55
C ILE A 952 -42.64 -51.23 -17.07
N TYR A 953 -43.06 -50.21 -16.32
CA TYR A 953 -42.85 -48.81 -16.67
C TYR A 953 -42.15 -48.04 -15.55
N GLY A 954 -41.34 -47.05 -15.94
CA GLY A 954 -40.68 -46.13 -15.01
C GLY A 954 -41.70 -45.25 -14.26
N SER A 955 -42.77 -44.85 -14.96
CA SER A 955 -43.82 -44.00 -14.42
C SER A 955 -45.22 -44.37 -14.92
N ARG A 956 -46.26 -43.81 -14.29
CA ARG A 956 -47.63 -43.86 -14.81
C ARG A 956 -47.72 -43.25 -16.20
N THR A 957 -47.08 -42.11 -16.41
CA THR A 957 -47.10 -41.41 -17.70
C THR A 957 -46.56 -42.32 -18.80
N ASP A 958 -45.46 -43.03 -18.58
CA ASP A 958 -44.92 -44.00 -19.55
C ASP A 958 -45.94 -45.08 -19.90
N SER A 959 -46.72 -45.57 -18.93
CA SER A 959 -47.75 -46.59 -19.20
C SER A 959 -48.93 -46.06 -20.03
N PHE A 960 -49.31 -44.79 -19.87
CA PHE A 960 -50.36 -44.16 -20.69
C PHE A 960 -49.83 -43.83 -22.08
N LEU A 961 -48.63 -43.25 -22.19
CA LEU A 961 -48.00 -43.02 -23.49
C LEU A 961 -47.77 -44.33 -24.25
N ASP A 962 -47.41 -45.42 -23.58
CA ASP A 962 -47.30 -46.73 -24.21
C ASP A 962 -48.65 -47.32 -24.62
N HIS A 963 -49.73 -47.01 -23.90
CA HIS A 963 -51.08 -47.40 -24.31
C HIS A 963 -51.46 -46.72 -25.62
N GLY A 964 -51.24 -45.40 -25.72
CA GLY A 964 -51.44 -44.65 -26.96
C GLY A 964 -50.54 -45.14 -28.10
N TYR A 965 -49.26 -45.40 -27.81
CA TYR A 965 -48.32 -45.98 -28.76
C TYR A 965 -48.77 -47.36 -29.24
N PHE A 966 -49.18 -48.24 -28.32
CA PHE A 966 -49.66 -49.59 -28.63
C PHE A 966 -50.89 -49.57 -29.54
N LEU A 967 -51.84 -48.69 -29.28
CA LEU A 967 -53.04 -48.56 -30.10
C LEU A 967 -52.71 -47.99 -31.48
N THR A 968 -51.87 -46.95 -31.56
CA THR A 968 -51.52 -46.30 -32.84
C THR A 968 -50.59 -47.15 -33.72
N HIS A 969 -49.66 -47.90 -33.11
CA HIS A 969 -48.64 -48.69 -33.83
C HIS A 969 -49.07 -50.12 -34.11
N ASN A 970 -50.28 -50.51 -33.72
CA ASN A 970 -50.88 -51.77 -34.10
C ASN A 970 -52.03 -51.53 -35.08
N SER A 971 -51.78 -51.80 -36.37
CA SER A 971 -52.74 -51.58 -37.47
C SER A 971 -54.14 -52.15 -37.22
N ARG A 972 -54.26 -53.17 -36.37
CA ARG A 972 -55.54 -53.72 -35.89
C ARG A 972 -56.49 -52.66 -35.32
N TYR A 973 -55.97 -51.67 -34.60
CA TYR A 973 -56.78 -50.63 -33.93
C TYR A 973 -56.92 -49.35 -34.75
N GLY A 974 -56.33 -49.27 -35.96
CA GLY A 974 -56.33 -48.05 -36.77
C GLY A 974 -57.72 -47.48 -37.06
N GLY A 975 -58.75 -48.33 -37.12
CA GLY A 975 -60.15 -47.90 -37.30
C GLY A 975 -60.72 -47.07 -36.15
N ALA A 976 -60.20 -47.21 -34.93
CA ALA A 976 -60.64 -46.41 -33.78
C ALA A 976 -60.23 -44.94 -33.93
N PHE A 977 -59.05 -44.67 -34.50
CA PHE A 977 -58.52 -43.31 -34.69
C PHE A 977 -59.23 -42.49 -35.78
N ALA A 978 -60.23 -43.05 -36.46
CA ALA A 978 -61.17 -42.28 -37.28
C ALA A 978 -62.29 -41.61 -36.44
N HIS A 979 -62.31 -41.86 -35.12
CA HIS A 979 -63.38 -41.48 -34.20
C HIS A 979 -62.82 -40.88 -32.90
N THR A 980 -61.70 -40.15 -32.97
CA THR A 980 -61.08 -39.53 -31.79
C THR A 980 -61.94 -38.44 -31.15
N ASP A 981 -62.94 -37.94 -31.87
CA ASP A 981 -63.96 -36.98 -31.43
C ASP A 981 -65.24 -37.65 -30.88
N ASP A 982 -65.36 -38.97 -30.94
CA ASP A 982 -66.47 -39.76 -30.40
C ASP A 982 -65.92 -40.88 -29.50
N PRO A 983 -65.72 -40.61 -28.19
CA PRO A 983 -65.09 -41.55 -27.24
C PRO A 983 -65.83 -42.90 -27.14
N ASP A 984 -67.15 -42.87 -27.20
CA ASP A 984 -67.99 -44.08 -27.17
C ASP A 984 -67.78 -44.95 -28.41
N ARG A 985 -67.70 -44.31 -29.58
CA ARG A 985 -67.39 -45.00 -30.83
C ARG A 985 -65.96 -45.51 -30.84
N PHE A 986 -65.00 -44.71 -30.36
CA PHE A 986 -63.59 -45.07 -30.26
C PHE A 986 -63.41 -46.38 -29.48
N ILE A 987 -63.93 -46.45 -28.25
CA ILE A 987 -63.75 -47.65 -27.41
C ILE A 987 -64.51 -48.87 -27.94
N ARG A 988 -65.63 -48.68 -28.64
CA ARG A 988 -66.33 -49.77 -29.35
C ARG A 988 -65.49 -50.34 -30.48
N GLU A 989 -64.80 -49.51 -31.25
CA GLU A 989 -63.89 -49.98 -32.30
C GLU A 989 -62.64 -50.65 -31.71
N VAL A 990 -62.06 -50.13 -30.63
CA VAL A 990 -60.96 -50.80 -29.89
C VAL A 990 -61.39 -52.19 -29.40
N ALA A 991 -62.58 -52.31 -28.79
CA ALA A 991 -63.11 -53.59 -28.32
C ALA A 991 -63.43 -54.54 -29.48
N ARG A 992 -64.07 -54.04 -30.56
CA ARG A 992 -64.37 -54.83 -31.77
C ARG A 992 -63.11 -55.38 -32.43
N ALA A 993 -62.02 -54.63 -32.37
CA ALA A 993 -60.72 -55.03 -32.87
C ALA A 993 -60.04 -56.10 -31.98
N GLY A 994 -60.61 -56.44 -30.82
CA GLY A 994 -60.18 -57.54 -29.97
C GLY A 994 -59.20 -57.16 -28.87
N TYR A 995 -59.34 -55.97 -28.29
CA TYR A 995 -58.55 -55.54 -27.13
C TYR A 995 -58.77 -56.45 -25.90
N ALA A 996 -60.00 -56.89 -25.68
CA ALA A 996 -60.38 -57.83 -24.63
C ALA A 996 -61.32 -58.91 -25.17
N THR A 997 -61.31 -60.10 -24.54
CA THR A 997 -62.18 -61.23 -24.93
C THR A 997 -63.60 -61.12 -24.38
N ASP A 998 -63.85 -60.19 -23.45
CA ASP A 998 -65.18 -59.93 -22.89
C ASP A 998 -66.07 -59.19 -23.91
N PRO A 999 -67.20 -59.78 -24.35
CA PRO A 999 -68.10 -59.12 -25.30
C PRO A 999 -68.72 -57.82 -24.78
N ASN A 1000 -68.72 -57.58 -23.46
CA ASN A 1000 -69.24 -56.36 -22.84
C ASN A 1000 -68.15 -55.33 -22.48
N TYR A 1001 -66.91 -55.53 -22.91
CA TYR A 1001 -65.76 -54.68 -22.52
C TYR A 1001 -66.00 -53.19 -22.77
N ALA A 1002 -66.35 -52.81 -24.01
CA ALA A 1002 -66.62 -51.42 -24.36
C ALA A 1002 -67.73 -50.82 -23.49
N GLN A 1003 -68.80 -51.58 -23.20
CA GLN A 1003 -69.89 -51.10 -22.36
C GLN A 1003 -69.45 -50.89 -20.90
N LYS A 1004 -68.53 -51.72 -20.38
CA LYS A 1004 -67.97 -51.51 -19.03
C LYS A 1004 -67.18 -50.21 -18.95
N VAL A 1005 -66.34 -49.93 -19.95
CA VAL A 1005 -65.58 -48.67 -20.01
C VAL A 1005 -66.53 -47.48 -20.16
N ILE A 1006 -67.51 -47.54 -21.07
CA ILE A 1006 -68.55 -46.50 -21.24
C ILE A 1006 -69.32 -46.27 -19.95
N ASN A 1007 -69.66 -47.33 -19.20
CA ASN A 1007 -70.34 -47.18 -17.91
C ASN A 1007 -69.47 -46.46 -16.89
N LEU A 1008 -68.15 -46.72 -16.86
CA LEU A 1008 -67.22 -45.98 -15.99
C LEU A 1008 -67.09 -44.51 -16.43
N MET A 1009 -66.98 -44.25 -17.73
CA MET A 1009 -66.93 -42.89 -18.28
C MET A 1009 -68.18 -42.10 -17.89
N ASN A 1010 -69.37 -42.70 -17.97
CA ASN A 1010 -70.62 -42.08 -17.54
C ASN A 1010 -70.70 -41.91 -16.02
N ALA A 1011 -70.42 -42.97 -15.26
CA ALA A 1011 -70.58 -42.98 -13.80
C ALA A 1011 -69.70 -41.94 -13.10
N TYR A 1012 -68.52 -41.67 -13.65
CA TYR A 1012 -67.54 -40.73 -13.10
C TYR A 1012 -67.40 -39.45 -13.93
N ASN A 1013 -68.32 -39.22 -14.87
CA ASN A 1013 -68.36 -38.06 -15.74
C ASN A 1013 -67.01 -37.78 -16.42
N LEU A 1014 -66.33 -38.82 -16.92
CA LEU A 1014 -64.98 -38.69 -17.48
C LEU A 1014 -64.97 -37.94 -18.81
N TYR A 1015 -66.10 -37.87 -19.53
CA TYR A 1015 -66.24 -37.09 -20.77
C TYR A 1015 -65.95 -35.59 -20.60
N GLN A 1016 -66.06 -35.08 -19.37
CA GLN A 1016 -65.70 -33.69 -19.07
C GLN A 1016 -64.20 -33.40 -19.29
N TYR A 1017 -63.40 -34.45 -19.50
CA TYR A 1017 -61.96 -34.38 -19.73
C TYR A 1017 -61.55 -34.57 -21.21
N ASP A 1018 -62.49 -34.86 -22.12
CA ASP A 1018 -62.22 -34.93 -23.56
C ASP A 1018 -62.13 -33.51 -24.14
N ILE A 1019 -60.98 -33.16 -24.75
CA ILE A 1019 -60.59 -31.80 -25.16
C ILE A 1019 -60.04 -31.71 -26.58
#